data_AF-A0A0N9BHH7-F1
#
_entry.id   AF-A0A0N9BHH7-F1
#
_cell.length_a   1.000
_cell.length_b   1.000
_cell.length_c   1.000
_cell.angle_alpha   90.00
_cell.angle_beta   90.00
_cell.angle_gamma   90.00
#
_symmetry.space_group_name_H-M   'P 1'
#
loop_
_entity.id
_entity.type
_entity.pdbx_description
1 polymer ?
#
loop_
_entity_poly.entity_id
_entity_poly.type
_entity_poly.pdbx_seq_one_letter_code
_entity_poly.pdbx_strand_id
1 'polypeptide(L)'
;MGNTESNEKSSLLKNFQYLTDGQPPHKLLYFDYLNFLHYELQHEAWKWEIYKNYVGVGGVGGSLTENHRFFCGWKQIQEQIFNKLNEQLKGTKTYNWDNDVLPLINIEETKVLGTTPDCKNVTISNNIDEIDNAEFPALSGGTNATCNDLKTSKDIHVPLRRRGLLVDSMYDYLEEIKKEIKDESKLKQLLSGEIKTKTKIGDKAIEMKKEMIEGISDIISNLIKDKHKDKHEAFCKEWYRTMEDYHTLLLGNDIVNENKTKEIQCSIKDIEKKLEGKSIDFKKEWSSHFKTIVHRMQNGEFVNPNTNRPCEIYASDSSQCVRFFEEWAEEFCVLKRDLGKMVVSECGGASGSGSSGNSGKPSANCTNLCNIYTKFMDESKKYYNNYKKICMDRKYGYDKDEKDLLESFKNAAMNSMTDCCTDQGNCKDTDLFDVTKDISNIRYKCFCPEGEYKKQQQTDTNADCQKILNSGSTVTGHAVPATTQPGMSHSVVSSTTQPPNCDEKTRGGCNIYINDDDYAKIKGQQNCCGLLNAAENTRSDRTIKWRNRNDNKYEFLSGRGVPEEVYLPPRKQNLCFKDLDKREFTTTDQLKEQLLKVGATEGYNLGEYYKNKKDNNADKYSYDVSPCNALKYSFLDLRDIILGYDMLEPSKTGTENKMKEIFKKGGKSSGDPGSKERRTFWNDNQECVWKAMLCGYKSGRDQPLENCNTMPSDTTYPIGNDRDSGTKFQFLRWIEEWSEDFCAKRKTLADNVVEKCKECKNASDTYHESKSGGTGKECNTSSDKDCTECKTACSACKNACTAYKNFVSSTTSGGQNNWRDQWKQMNDRYTQLMDEAMEKLKTVLEERQKAAKSSPSASGTGGTSTTTTCSDKKDGNDCAKSFYEYLYDSGNTTLSSYINMVSQNTDCGGDKHVVATNTCGITYI
;
A
#
# COMPACT_ATOMS: atom_id res chain seq x y z
N MET A 1 23.99 -23.25 5.67
CA MET A 1 23.37 -23.37 7.00
C MET A 1 22.11 -22.54 6.88
N GLY A 2 20.86 -22.98 6.87
CA GLY A 2 20.15 -24.24 7.14
C GLY A 2 18.80 -23.79 7.74
N ASN A 3 17.65 -24.26 7.25
CA ASN A 3 16.26 -23.87 7.65
C ASN A 3 15.96 -23.76 9.17
N THR A 4 16.89 -24.17 10.02
CA THR A 4 16.76 -24.30 11.47
C THR A 4 16.74 -22.95 12.19
N GLU A 5 17.63 -21.98 11.86
CA GLU A 5 17.79 -20.76 12.66
C GLU A 5 16.57 -19.81 12.61
N SER A 6 15.87 -19.74 11.47
CA SER A 6 14.71 -18.86 11.34
C SER A 6 13.43 -19.43 11.97
N ASN A 7 13.25 -20.75 11.85
CA ASN A 7 12.20 -21.50 12.54
C ASN A 7 12.42 -21.46 14.06
N GLU A 8 13.68 -21.52 14.51
CA GLU A 8 14.05 -21.34 15.91
C GLU A 8 13.60 -19.97 16.44
N LYS A 9 13.86 -18.87 15.72
CA LYS A 9 13.45 -17.51 16.13
C LYS A 9 11.93 -17.27 16.13
N SER A 10 11.17 -17.99 15.32
CA SER A 10 9.71 -17.88 15.27
C SER A 10 9.00 -18.89 16.17
N SER A 11 9.75 -19.77 16.84
CA SER A 11 9.19 -20.75 17.76
C SER A 11 8.74 -20.12 19.07
N LEU A 12 7.63 -20.59 19.61
CA LEU A 12 7.16 -20.19 20.93
C LEU A 12 8.21 -20.53 22.00
N LEU A 13 8.90 -21.67 21.87
CA LEU A 13 9.95 -22.10 22.81
C LEU A 13 11.11 -21.10 22.91
N LYS A 14 11.59 -20.55 21.79
CA LYS A 14 12.66 -19.55 21.83
C LYS A 14 12.15 -18.17 22.25
N ASN A 15 10.92 -17.82 21.86
CA ASN A 15 10.31 -16.55 22.24
C ASN A 15 9.84 -16.52 23.69
N PHE A 16 9.72 -17.67 24.34
CA PHE A 16 9.27 -17.82 25.72
C PHE A 16 9.98 -16.88 26.71
N GLN A 17 11.29 -16.65 26.52
CA GLN A 17 12.08 -15.72 27.35
C GLN A 17 11.59 -14.26 27.24
N TYR A 18 11.14 -13.83 26.05
CA TYR A 18 10.57 -12.49 25.82
C TYR A 18 9.10 -12.38 26.25
N LEU A 19 8.43 -13.52 26.42
CA LEU A 19 7.03 -13.62 26.81
C LEU A 19 6.83 -13.62 28.33
N THR A 20 7.91 -13.79 29.11
CA THR A 20 7.86 -13.95 30.57
C THR A 20 8.36 -12.74 31.37
N ASP A 21 8.71 -11.60 30.74
CA ASP A 21 9.37 -10.46 31.39
C ASP A 21 8.61 -9.96 32.64
N GLY A 22 9.28 -10.06 33.78
CA GLY A 22 8.74 -9.92 35.14
C GLY A 22 8.67 -8.48 35.68
N GLN A 23 8.89 -7.44 34.88
CA GLN A 23 8.60 -6.05 35.27
C GLN A 23 7.75 -5.30 34.22
N PRO A 24 6.81 -4.43 34.66
CA PRO A 24 5.88 -3.81 33.74
C PRO A 24 6.58 -2.91 32.72
N PRO A 25 6.15 -2.95 31.45
CA PRO A 25 4.76 -3.20 31.08
C PRO A 25 4.53 -4.10 29.86
N HIS A 26 5.49 -4.93 29.45
CA HIS A 26 5.27 -5.84 28.32
C HIS A 26 4.59 -7.11 28.82
N LYS A 27 3.30 -6.98 29.17
CA LYS A 27 2.46 -8.12 29.53
C LYS A 27 2.49 -9.14 28.39
N LEU A 28 2.61 -10.43 28.71
CA LEU A 28 2.29 -11.47 27.74
C LEU A 28 0.88 -11.25 27.19
N LEU A 29 0.77 -11.08 25.88
CA LEU A 29 -0.51 -10.86 25.25
C LEU A 29 -1.03 -12.18 24.71
N TYR A 30 -2.28 -12.50 25.02
CA TYR A 30 -3.02 -13.63 24.44
C TYR A 30 -2.90 -13.70 22.92
N PHE A 31 -2.91 -12.53 22.29
CA PHE A 31 -2.67 -12.32 20.87
C PHE A 31 -1.33 -12.92 20.40
N ASP A 32 -0.23 -12.59 21.07
CA ASP A 32 1.12 -13.06 20.72
C ASP A 32 1.19 -14.58 20.81
N TYR A 33 0.66 -15.14 21.91
CA TYR A 33 0.61 -16.58 22.13
C TYR A 33 -0.21 -17.30 21.06
N LEU A 34 -1.42 -16.81 20.77
CA LEU A 34 -2.29 -17.39 19.73
C LEU A 34 -1.66 -17.31 18.33
N ASN A 35 -1.03 -16.18 17.99
CA ASN A 35 -0.34 -16.03 16.72
C ASN A 35 0.80 -17.04 16.56
N PHE A 36 1.63 -17.20 17.61
CA PHE A 36 2.70 -18.21 17.58
C PHE A 36 2.17 -19.62 17.47
N LEU A 37 1.18 -19.99 18.28
CA LEU A 37 0.58 -21.32 18.24
C LEU A 37 -0.01 -21.62 16.86
N HIS A 38 -0.75 -20.67 16.29
CA HIS A 38 -1.32 -20.79 14.96
C HIS A 38 -0.24 -20.93 13.88
N TYR A 39 0.82 -20.12 13.95
CA TYR A 39 1.97 -20.21 13.05
C TYR A 39 2.66 -21.57 13.14
N GLU A 40 2.91 -22.07 14.35
CA GLU A 40 3.54 -23.37 14.58
C GLU A 40 2.71 -24.54 14.06
N LEU A 41 1.38 -24.49 14.23
CA LEU A 41 0.47 -25.49 13.69
C LEU A 41 0.49 -25.48 12.15
N GLN A 42 0.41 -24.30 11.52
CA GLN A 42 0.44 -24.16 10.05
C GLN A 42 1.74 -24.65 9.41
N HIS A 43 2.86 -24.59 10.14
CA HIS A 43 4.19 -24.93 9.64
C HIS A 43 4.74 -26.24 10.22
N GLU A 44 3.88 -27.03 10.86
CA GLU A 44 4.21 -28.34 11.43
C GLU A 44 5.44 -28.29 12.35
N ALA A 45 5.44 -27.34 13.30
CA ALA A 45 6.62 -26.98 14.09
C ALA A 45 7.23 -28.15 14.87
N TRP A 46 6.45 -29.18 15.19
CA TRP A 46 6.96 -30.42 15.77
C TRP A 46 8.05 -31.11 14.93
N LYS A 47 8.17 -30.77 13.64
CA LYS A 47 9.26 -31.24 12.75
C LYS A 47 10.56 -30.43 12.89
N TRP A 48 10.55 -29.31 13.59
CA TRP A 48 11.72 -28.43 13.76
C TRP A 48 12.70 -29.02 14.78
N GLU A 49 14.01 -28.89 14.52
CA GLU A 49 15.05 -29.45 15.38
C GLU A 49 14.96 -28.96 16.83
N ILE A 50 14.59 -27.69 17.03
CA ILE A 50 14.44 -27.09 18.37
C ILE A 50 13.47 -27.86 19.25
N TYR A 51 12.42 -28.48 18.68
CA TYR A 51 11.48 -29.31 19.43
C TYR A 51 11.93 -30.78 19.46
N LYS A 52 12.40 -31.31 18.32
CA LYS A 52 12.82 -32.72 18.20
C LYS A 52 13.93 -33.08 19.17
N ASN A 53 14.86 -32.16 19.45
CA ASN A 53 15.97 -32.36 20.38
C ASN A 53 15.50 -32.71 21.81
N TYR A 54 14.28 -32.31 22.18
CA TYR A 54 13.72 -32.56 23.50
C TYR A 54 12.78 -33.78 23.54
N VAL A 55 12.52 -34.46 22.42
CA VAL A 55 11.63 -35.62 22.37
C VAL A 55 12.44 -36.91 22.43
N GLY A 56 12.28 -37.68 23.51
CA GLY A 56 13.00 -38.93 23.72
C GLY A 56 12.55 -40.06 22.77
N VAL A 57 13.48 -40.94 22.43
CA VAL A 57 13.19 -42.21 21.73
C VAL A 57 12.66 -43.20 22.77
N GLY A 58 11.37 -43.14 23.09
CA GLY A 58 10.74 -44.09 24.00
C GLY A 58 10.98 -45.53 23.54
N GLY A 59 11.46 -46.38 24.45
CA GLY A 59 11.71 -47.80 24.22
C GLY A 59 10.45 -48.54 23.77
N VAL A 60 10.66 -49.49 22.85
CA VAL A 60 9.69 -50.28 22.09
C VAL A 60 8.45 -50.70 22.89
N GLY A 61 7.27 -50.31 22.40
CA GLY A 61 5.99 -50.78 22.93
C GLY A 61 4.72 -50.16 22.33
N GLY A 62 4.66 -49.86 21.03
CA GLY A 62 3.39 -49.57 20.33
C GLY A 62 3.42 -48.47 19.25
N SER A 63 3.16 -48.87 18.00
CA SER A 63 2.41 -48.25 16.89
C SER A 63 2.38 -46.71 16.62
N LEU A 64 3.28 -45.87 17.15
CA LEU A 64 3.34 -44.46 16.73
C LEU A 64 4.36 -44.24 15.61
N THR A 65 3.94 -43.56 14.55
CA THR A 65 4.86 -43.04 13.52
C THR A 65 5.78 -41.99 14.13
N GLU A 66 6.92 -41.74 13.50
CA GLU A 66 7.86 -40.69 13.90
C GLU A 66 7.16 -39.31 13.98
N ASN A 67 6.33 -38.99 12.99
CA ASN A 67 5.56 -37.75 12.96
C ASN A 67 4.60 -37.62 14.16
N HIS A 68 3.89 -38.69 14.50
CA HIS A 68 2.99 -38.72 15.66
C HIS A 68 3.74 -38.51 16.98
N ARG A 69 4.92 -39.13 17.11
CA ARG A 69 5.76 -38.99 18.29
C ARG A 69 6.23 -37.56 18.48
N PHE A 70 6.74 -36.93 17.41
CA PHE A 70 7.18 -35.54 17.47
C PHE A 70 6.04 -34.59 17.77
N PHE A 71 4.86 -34.80 17.17
CA PHE A 71 3.67 -34.01 17.50
C PHE A 71 3.30 -34.12 18.98
N CYS A 72 3.24 -35.34 19.52
CA CYS A 72 2.96 -35.56 20.95
C CYS A 72 4.00 -34.89 21.86
N GLY A 73 5.29 -34.98 21.51
CA GLY A 73 6.36 -34.34 22.27
C GLY A 73 6.26 -32.81 22.21
N TRP A 74 6.05 -32.24 21.02
CA TRP A 74 5.78 -30.81 20.85
C TRP A 74 4.57 -30.35 21.67
N LYS A 75 3.45 -31.09 21.63
CA LYS A 75 2.24 -30.79 22.42
C LYS A 75 2.53 -30.71 23.92
N GLN A 76 3.33 -31.65 24.46
CA GLN A 76 3.77 -31.61 25.86
C GLN A 76 4.68 -30.41 26.16
N ILE A 77 5.59 -30.04 25.24
CA ILE A 77 6.43 -28.85 25.38
C ILE A 77 5.58 -27.57 25.39
N GLN A 78 4.60 -27.46 24.50
CA GLN A 78 3.66 -26.32 24.47
C GLN A 78 2.90 -26.18 25.79
N GLU A 79 2.53 -27.30 26.41
CA GLU A 79 1.88 -27.32 27.73
C GLU A 79 2.82 -26.82 28.85
N GLN A 80 4.09 -27.22 28.83
CA GLN A 80 5.10 -26.70 29.76
C GLN A 80 5.32 -25.20 29.60
N ILE A 81 5.49 -24.73 28.36
CA ILE A 81 5.60 -23.30 28.04
C ILE A 81 4.38 -22.57 28.57
N PHE A 82 3.17 -23.05 28.27
CA PHE A 82 1.92 -22.45 28.72
C PHE A 82 1.81 -22.36 30.25
N ASN A 83 2.11 -23.45 30.96
CA ASN A 83 2.05 -23.49 32.41
C ASN A 83 3.02 -22.49 33.04
N LYS A 84 4.25 -22.44 32.52
CA LYS A 84 5.27 -21.51 32.98
C LYS A 84 4.90 -20.05 32.68
N LEU A 85 4.31 -19.75 31.52
CA LEU A 85 3.76 -18.43 31.20
C LEU A 85 2.67 -18.04 32.20
N ASN A 86 1.77 -18.96 32.53
CA ASN A 86 0.68 -18.72 33.47
C ASN A 86 1.18 -18.47 34.91
N GLU A 87 2.28 -19.11 35.34
CA GLU A 87 2.94 -18.83 36.63
C GLU A 87 3.49 -17.39 36.71
N GLN A 88 4.01 -16.85 35.61
CA GLN A 88 4.60 -15.51 35.57
C GLN A 88 3.54 -14.39 35.51
N LEU A 89 2.36 -14.69 34.97
CA LEU A 89 1.26 -13.73 34.84
C LEU A 89 0.49 -13.53 36.15
N LYS A 90 1.05 -12.74 37.07
CA LYS A 90 0.36 -12.34 38.31
C LYS A 90 -0.74 -11.30 38.00
N GLY A 91 -2.00 -11.73 37.87
CA GLY A 91 -3.15 -10.83 37.61
C GLY A 91 -4.52 -11.53 37.51
N THR A 92 -5.60 -10.75 37.32
CA THR A 92 -7.01 -11.20 37.35
C THR A 92 -7.51 -11.91 36.09
N LYS A 93 -6.66 -12.14 35.08
CA LYS A 93 -7.01 -12.87 33.86
C LYS A 93 -6.07 -14.06 33.72
N THR A 94 -6.60 -15.26 33.90
CA THR A 94 -5.89 -16.52 33.70
C THR A 94 -6.21 -17.08 32.31
N TYR A 95 -5.18 -17.45 31.56
CA TYR A 95 -5.35 -18.32 30.40
C TYR A 95 -5.63 -19.75 30.90
N ASN A 96 -6.38 -20.52 30.13
CA ASN A 96 -6.69 -21.91 30.45
C ASN A 96 -6.31 -22.81 29.27
N TRP A 97 -5.43 -23.78 29.51
CA TRP A 97 -4.92 -24.68 28.48
C TRP A 97 -6.05 -25.39 27.71
N ASP A 98 -6.99 -25.99 28.43
CA ASP A 98 -8.08 -26.79 27.87
C ASP A 98 -9.04 -25.98 27.00
N ASN A 99 -9.24 -24.71 27.34
CA ASN A 99 -10.22 -23.83 26.70
C ASN A 99 -9.61 -22.89 25.65
N ASP A 100 -8.36 -22.47 25.84
CA ASP A 100 -7.73 -21.43 25.04
C ASP A 100 -6.68 -21.96 24.04
N VAL A 101 -6.18 -23.19 24.24
CA VAL A 101 -5.01 -23.72 23.50
C VAL A 101 -5.29 -25.07 22.88
N LEU A 102 -5.64 -26.04 23.71
CA LEU A 102 -5.90 -27.42 23.33
C LEU A 102 -6.92 -27.58 22.19
N PRO A 103 -8.00 -26.77 22.08
CA PRO A 103 -8.94 -26.86 20.97
C PRO A 103 -8.29 -26.59 19.62
N LEU A 104 -7.41 -25.59 19.52
CA LEU A 104 -6.70 -25.26 18.27
C LEU A 104 -5.76 -26.39 17.86
N ILE A 105 -5.03 -26.94 18.84
CA ILE A 105 -4.16 -28.10 18.63
C ILE A 105 -4.95 -29.30 18.13
N ASN A 106 -6.07 -29.64 18.79
CA ASN A 106 -6.87 -30.82 18.43
C ASN A 106 -7.55 -30.67 17.04
N ILE A 107 -8.00 -29.46 16.68
CA ILE A 107 -8.59 -29.19 15.36
C ILE A 107 -7.54 -29.44 14.26
N GLU A 108 -6.34 -28.90 14.41
CA GLU A 108 -5.27 -29.04 13.42
C GLU A 108 -4.59 -30.41 13.44
N GLU A 109 -4.52 -31.08 14.60
CA GLU A 109 -4.01 -32.46 14.74
C GLU A 109 -4.65 -33.40 13.74
N THR A 110 -5.98 -33.41 13.67
CA THR A 110 -6.72 -34.30 12.77
C THR A 110 -6.52 -33.94 11.29
N LYS A 111 -6.34 -32.66 10.97
CA LYS A 111 -6.11 -32.20 9.59
C LYS A 111 -4.72 -32.59 9.08
N VAL A 112 -3.70 -32.46 9.92
CA VAL A 112 -2.31 -32.66 9.50
C VAL A 112 -1.85 -34.12 9.67
N LEU A 113 -2.32 -34.82 10.71
CA LEU A 113 -1.92 -36.20 10.99
C LEU A 113 -2.90 -37.25 10.46
N GLY A 114 -4.14 -36.86 10.12
CA GLY A 114 -5.19 -37.76 9.64
C GLY A 114 -5.76 -38.74 10.69
N THR A 115 -5.02 -39.01 11.77
CA THR A 115 -5.45 -39.85 12.91
C THR A 115 -4.93 -39.25 14.22
N THR A 116 -5.67 -39.43 15.31
CA THR A 116 -5.25 -38.95 16.65
C THR A 116 -4.24 -39.92 17.28
N PRO A 117 -2.99 -39.52 17.53
CA PRO A 117 -1.99 -40.36 18.18
C PRO A 117 -2.25 -40.56 19.69
N ASP A 118 -1.93 -41.75 20.22
CA ASP A 118 -1.92 -41.99 21.66
C ASP A 118 -0.62 -41.46 22.30
N CYS A 119 -0.67 -40.23 22.81
CA CYS A 119 0.51 -39.57 23.37
C CYS A 119 0.98 -40.06 24.75
N LYS A 120 0.34 -41.09 25.36
CA LYS A 120 0.63 -41.52 26.74
C LYS A 120 2.07 -41.99 26.97
N ASN A 121 2.72 -42.53 25.95
CA ASN A 121 4.04 -43.16 26.06
C ASN A 121 5.18 -42.29 25.47
N VAL A 122 4.91 -41.03 25.13
CA VAL A 122 5.94 -40.10 24.64
C VAL A 122 6.57 -39.37 25.82
N THR A 123 7.89 -39.47 25.93
CA THR A 123 8.69 -38.80 26.96
C THR A 123 9.42 -37.60 26.36
N ILE A 124 9.33 -36.44 27.01
CA ILE A 124 10.18 -35.28 26.71
C ILE A 124 11.29 -35.14 27.76
N SER A 125 12.38 -34.46 27.40
CA SER A 125 13.43 -34.07 28.35
C SER A 125 12.79 -33.31 29.51
N ASN A 126 13.15 -33.68 30.75
CA ASN A 126 12.66 -33.00 31.95
C ASN A 126 13.32 -31.63 32.18
N ASN A 127 14.44 -31.37 31.49
CA ASN A 127 15.15 -30.09 31.56
C ASN A 127 15.18 -29.47 30.16
N ILE A 128 14.43 -28.40 29.96
CA ILE A 128 14.43 -27.59 28.74
C ILE A 128 14.98 -26.23 29.15
N ASP A 129 16.25 -25.96 28.82
CA ASP A 129 16.97 -24.78 29.33
C ASP A 129 16.24 -23.48 29.04
N GLU A 130 15.59 -23.34 27.87
CA GLU A 130 14.77 -22.15 27.56
C GLU A 130 13.60 -21.93 28.53
N ILE A 131 13.01 -23.00 29.07
CA ILE A 131 11.87 -22.96 29.99
C ILE A 131 12.34 -22.86 31.45
N ASP A 132 13.35 -23.65 31.82
CA ASP A 132 13.84 -23.77 33.20
C ASP A 132 14.74 -22.61 33.60
N ASN A 133 15.64 -22.24 32.70
CA ASN A 133 16.63 -21.19 32.85
C ASN A 133 16.34 -20.08 31.83
N ALA A 134 15.09 -19.63 31.77
CA ALA A 134 14.74 -18.45 30.99
C ALA A 134 15.59 -17.25 31.48
N GLU A 135 16.75 -17.06 30.86
CA GLU A 135 17.57 -15.88 31.04
C GLU A 135 16.82 -14.75 30.36
N PHE A 136 16.04 -14.05 31.18
CA PHE A 136 15.67 -12.69 30.87
C PHE A 136 16.96 -11.94 30.54
N PRO A 137 16.99 -11.04 29.55
CA PRO A 137 17.98 -9.98 29.51
C PRO A 137 17.84 -9.18 30.81
N ALA A 138 18.41 -9.71 31.89
CA ALA A 138 18.41 -9.11 33.18
C ALA A 138 19.28 -7.88 33.02
N LEU A 139 18.65 -6.72 33.22
CA LEU A 139 19.13 -5.64 34.09
C LEU A 139 20.46 -5.99 34.78
N SER A 140 21.57 -5.96 34.03
CA SER A 140 22.90 -6.16 34.58
C SER A 140 23.37 -4.82 35.11
N GLY A 141 22.72 -4.36 36.19
CA GLY A 141 23.28 -3.38 37.13
C GLY A 141 23.88 -2.11 36.55
N GLY A 142 23.47 -1.70 35.34
CA GLY A 142 23.86 -0.43 34.75
C GLY A 142 23.17 0.67 35.55
N THR A 143 23.97 1.52 36.19
CA THR A 143 23.54 2.71 36.93
C THR A 143 22.31 3.34 36.29
N ASN A 144 21.21 3.49 37.04
CA ASN A 144 20.01 4.26 36.64
C ASN A 144 20.44 5.48 35.82
N ALA A 145 20.40 5.36 34.49
CA ALA A 145 20.84 6.44 33.62
C ALA A 145 19.84 7.59 33.86
N THR A 146 20.36 8.73 34.30
CA THR A 146 19.62 9.96 34.62
C THR A 146 18.99 10.64 33.39
N CYS A 147 18.68 9.87 32.35
CA CYS A 147 18.10 10.34 31.10
C CYS A 147 16.57 10.40 31.22
N ASN A 148 16.08 11.44 31.87
CA ASN A 148 14.65 11.59 32.19
C ASN A 148 13.76 11.96 30.98
N ASP A 149 14.34 12.24 29.82
CA ASP A 149 13.64 12.83 28.67
C ASP A 149 13.44 11.85 27.48
N LEU A 150 13.37 10.53 27.72
CA LEU A 150 13.09 9.56 26.66
C LEU A 150 11.58 9.45 26.37
N LYS A 151 11.20 9.54 25.09
CA LYS A 151 9.82 9.45 24.61
C LYS A 151 9.39 7.98 24.43
N THR A 152 9.38 7.21 25.51
CA THR A 152 8.95 5.80 25.51
C THR A 152 7.50 5.62 25.98
N SER A 153 6.84 4.56 25.52
CA SER A 153 5.48 4.20 25.91
C SER A 153 5.46 2.87 26.66
N LYS A 154 4.76 2.87 27.79
CA LYS A 154 4.52 1.67 28.60
C LYS A 154 3.31 0.86 28.10
N ASP A 155 2.37 1.50 27.45
CA ASP A 155 1.08 0.89 27.13
C ASP A 155 1.00 0.40 25.66
N ILE A 156 2.06 0.61 24.88
CA ILE A 156 2.11 0.23 23.48
C ILE A 156 2.44 -1.25 23.35
N HIS A 157 1.70 -1.95 22.49
CA HIS A 157 2.09 -3.28 22.06
C HIS A 157 3.31 -3.16 21.13
N VAL A 158 4.38 -3.89 21.45
CA VAL A 158 5.61 -3.89 20.64
C VAL A 158 5.58 -5.14 19.75
N PRO A 159 5.66 -5.02 18.42
CA PRO A 159 5.69 -6.17 17.52
C PRO A 159 6.84 -7.12 17.88
N LEU A 160 6.60 -8.42 17.77
CA LEU A 160 7.57 -9.45 18.17
C LEU A 160 8.89 -9.33 17.39
N ARG A 161 8.83 -9.01 16.10
CA ARG A 161 10.00 -8.68 15.27
C ARG A 161 10.87 -7.57 15.90
N ARG A 162 10.26 -6.50 16.43
CA ARG A 162 10.98 -5.42 17.12
C ARG A 162 11.59 -5.90 18.44
N ARG A 163 10.94 -6.81 19.18
CA ARG A 163 11.51 -7.39 20.41
C ARG A 163 12.74 -8.27 20.11
N GLY A 164 12.76 -8.91 18.95
CA GLY A 164 13.87 -9.76 18.49
C GLY A 164 15.06 -9.03 17.86
N LEU A 165 15.14 -7.69 17.96
CA LEU A 165 16.29 -6.95 17.44
C LEU A 165 17.56 -7.30 18.24
N LEU A 166 18.64 -7.57 17.51
CA LEU A 166 19.97 -7.76 18.09
C LEU A 166 20.55 -6.38 18.44
N VAL A 167 20.54 -6.02 19.73
CA VAL A 167 20.94 -4.68 20.21
C VAL A 167 22.13 -4.70 21.17
N ASP A 168 22.54 -5.86 21.69
CA ASP A 168 23.58 -5.95 22.72
C ASP A 168 24.92 -5.36 22.27
N SER A 169 25.40 -5.80 21.09
CA SER A 169 26.64 -5.31 20.49
C SER A 169 26.60 -3.82 20.15
N MET A 170 25.40 -3.25 19.95
CA MET A 170 25.25 -1.82 19.63
C MET A 170 25.54 -0.93 20.84
N TYR A 171 25.15 -1.38 22.03
CA TYR A 171 25.42 -0.62 23.26
C TYR A 171 26.92 -0.51 23.52
N ASP A 172 27.64 -1.64 23.48
CA ASP A 172 29.09 -1.68 23.71
C ASP A 172 29.82 -0.79 22.70
N TYR A 173 29.38 -0.83 21.44
CA TYR A 173 29.90 0.03 20.38
C TYR A 173 29.66 1.52 20.63
N LEU A 174 28.46 1.93 21.05
CA LEU A 174 28.15 3.33 21.36
C LEU A 174 28.94 3.84 22.57
N GLU A 175 29.19 2.99 23.56
CA GLU A 175 30.04 3.35 24.70
C GLU A 175 31.52 3.51 24.29
N GLU A 176 32.01 2.78 23.30
CA GLU A 176 33.34 3.03 22.71
C GLU A 176 33.40 4.35 21.95
N ILE A 177 32.40 4.62 21.10
CA ILE A 177 32.28 5.92 20.41
C ILE A 177 32.31 7.05 21.43
N LYS A 178 31.52 6.93 22.50
CA LYS A 178 31.45 7.90 23.58
C LYS A 178 32.80 8.10 24.28
N LYS A 179 33.67 7.09 24.36
CA LYS A 179 35.03 7.22 24.91
C LYS A 179 36.00 7.90 23.95
N GLU A 180 35.91 7.61 22.66
CA GLU A 180 36.88 8.05 21.64
C GLU A 180 36.62 9.44 21.06
N ILE A 181 35.36 9.86 20.97
CA ILE A 181 35.00 11.17 20.40
C ILE A 181 35.48 12.30 21.30
N LYS A 182 36.46 13.04 20.78
CA LYS A 182 36.98 14.30 21.36
C LYS A 182 36.74 15.51 20.44
N ASP A 183 36.59 15.28 19.14
CA ASP A 183 36.39 16.31 18.10
C ASP A 183 35.72 15.74 16.83
N GLU A 184 35.36 16.64 15.91
CA GLU A 184 34.70 16.35 14.63
C GLU A 184 35.53 15.44 13.70
N SER A 185 36.85 15.60 13.69
CA SER A 185 37.76 14.84 12.83
C SER A 185 37.74 13.36 13.23
N LYS A 186 37.83 13.09 14.54
CA LYS A 186 37.71 11.74 15.08
C LYS A 186 36.35 11.11 14.78
N LEU A 187 35.23 11.84 14.89
CA LEU A 187 33.92 11.30 14.53
C LEU A 187 33.85 10.94 13.04
N LYS A 188 34.36 11.79 12.15
CA LYS A 188 34.41 11.50 10.70
C LYS A 188 35.30 10.31 10.37
N GLN A 189 36.49 10.24 10.94
CA GLN A 189 37.38 9.06 10.84
C GLN A 189 36.77 7.81 11.50
N LEU A 190 35.88 8.00 12.49
CA LEU A 190 35.12 6.92 13.09
C LEU A 190 34.09 6.37 12.10
N LEU A 191 33.24 7.23 11.54
CA LEU A 191 32.19 6.86 10.58
C LEU A 191 32.74 6.39 9.22
N SER A 192 33.90 6.88 8.79
CA SER A 192 34.54 6.50 7.51
C SER A 192 35.32 5.18 7.55
N GLY A 193 35.47 4.55 8.72
CA GLY A 193 36.24 3.32 8.86
C GLY A 193 37.74 3.50 9.15
N GLU A 194 38.26 4.74 9.21
CA GLU A 194 39.70 5.02 9.29
C GLU A 194 40.35 4.68 10.65
N ILE A 195 39.64 4.83 11.77
CA ILE A 195 40.13 4.42 13.11
C ILE A 195 39.75 2.96 13.42
N LYS A 196 40.72 2.07 13.67
CA LYS A 196 40.44 0.66 14.00
C LYS A 196 40.34 0.48 15.51
N THR A 197 39.15 0.53 16.11
CA THR A 197 38.98 0.11 17.52
C THR A 197 38.83 -1.41 17.58
N LYS A 198 39.48 -2.04 18.57
CA LYS A 198 39.47 -3.50 18.78
C LYS A 198 38.48 -3.85 19.88
N THR A 199 37.48 -4.65 19.56
CA THR A 199 36.65 -5.33 20.57
C THR A 199 36.36 -6.75 20.12
N LYS A 200 36.21 -7.65 21.09
CA LYS A 200 36.02 -9.09 20.85
C LYS A 200 34.54 -9.46 20.98
N ILE A 201 34.02 -10.22 20.02
CA ILE A 201 32.73 -10.90 20.09
C ILE A 201 33.02 -12.41 20.00
N GLY A 202 33.07 -13.12 21.12
CA GLY A 202 33.48 -14.53 21.15
C GLY A 202 34.88 -14.79 20.56
N ASP A 203 35.12 -16.00 20.02
CA ASP A 203 36.41 -16.39 19.42
C ASP A 203 36.69 -15.78 18.02
N LYS A 204 35.77 -14.96 17.48
CA LYS A 204 35.98 -14.25 16.20
C LYS A 204 36.19 -12.75 16.45
N ALA A 205 37.36 -12.27 16.02
CA ALA A 205 37.62 -10.83 15.92
C ALA A 205 36.81 -10.25 14.75
N ILE A 206 35.92 -9.28 15.02
CA ILE A 206 35.16 -8.51 14.01
C ILE A 206 35.63 -7.04 14.09
N GLU A 207 35.83 -6.39 12.95
CA GLU A 207 36.37 -5.03 12.83
C GLU A 207 35.22 -3.99 12.74
N MET A 208 34.93 -3.33 13.87
CA MET A 208 33.57 -2.97 14.34
C MET A 208 32.76 -1.82 13.69
N LYS A 209 33.06 -1.26 12.51
CA LYS A 209 32.37 -0.03 12.03
C LYS A 209 31.34 -0.25 10.92
N LYS A 210 31.86 -0.58 9.75
CA LYS A 210 31.09 -0.97 8.57
C LYS A 210 30.54 -2.38 8.77
N GLU A 211 31.35 -3.27 9.33
CA GLU A 211 31.00 -4.66 9.62
C GLU A 211 29.97 -4.82 10.75
N MET A 212 29.72 -3.83 11.61
CA MET A 212 28.65 -3.94 12.62
C MET A 212 27.29 -3.69 11.98
N ILE A 213 27.10 -2.58 11.25
CA ILE A 213 25.83 -2.34 10.56
C ILE A 213 25.66 -3.34 9.43
N GLU A 214 26.71 -3.63 8.66
CA GLU A 214 26.67 -4.69 7.64
C GLU A 214 26.48 -6.07 8.24
N GLY A 215 27.12 -6.39 9.36
CA GLY A 215 27.03 -7.70 10.00
C GLY A 215 25.68 -7.91 10.68
N ILE A 216 25.16 -6.92 11.42
CA ILE A 216 23.80 -6.95 11.95
C ILE A 216 22.81 -7.05 10.80
N SER A 217 22.97 -6.22 9.76
CA SER A 217 22.08 -6.24 8.62
C SER A 217 22.19 -7.57 7.86
N ASP A 218 23.37 -8.12 7.62
CA ASP A 218 23.57 -9.38 6.91
C ASP A 218 23.02 -10.56 7.71
N ILE A 219 23.35 -10.65 9.01
CA ILE A 219 22.81 -11.68 9.92
C ILE A 219 21.27 -11.62 9.91
N ILE A 220 20.70 -10.44 10.13
CA ILE A 220 19.24 -10.29 10.20
C ILE A 220 18.59 -10.52 8.85
N SER A 221 19.21 -10.05 7.77
CA SER A 221 18.70 -10.28 6.42
C SER A 221 18.70 -11.76 6.08
N ASN A 222 19.77 -12.50 6.40
CA ASN A 222 19.83 -13.94 6.18
C ASN A 222 18.76 -14.66 7.02
N LEU A 223 18.55 -14.26 8.27
CA LEU A 223 17.50 -14.82 9.11
C LEU A 223 16.08 -14.56 8.58
N ILE A 224 15.80 -13.34 8.12
CA ILE A 224 14.50 -12.98 7.50
C ILE A 224 14.35 -13.70 6.15
N LYS A 225 15.43 -13.85 5.39
CA LYS A 225 15.44 -14.57 4.10
C LYS A 225 15.16 -16.05 4.28
N ASP A 226 15.74 -16.66 5.32
CA ASP A 226 15.46 -18.05 5.69
C ASP A 226 14.01 -18.22 6.18
N LYS A 227 13.43 -17.20 6.83
CA LYS A 227 12.02 -17.19 7.27
C LYS A 227 11.06 -17.29 6.10
N HIS A 228 11.28 -16.41 5.11
CA HIS A 228 10.35 -16.19 4.02
C HIS A 228 10.69 -16.97 2.74
N LYS A 229 11.89 -17.56 2.65
CA LYS A 229 12.37 -18.37 1.53
C LYS A 229 12.12 -17.70 0.17
N ASP A 230 11.22 -18.26 -0.63
CA ASP A 230 10.81 -17.84 -1.96
C ASP A 230 9.78 -16.68 -1.97
N LYS A 231 9.25 -16.31 -0.81
CA LYS A 231 8.31 -15.18 -0.64
C LYS A 231 9.06 -13.86 -0.49
N HIS A 232 9.64 -13.41 -1.60
CA HIS A 232 10.47 -12.20 -1.63
C HIS A 232 9.77 -10.95 -1.08
N GLU A 233 8.47 -10.76 -1.34
CA GLU A 233 7.71 -9.60 -0.85
C GLU A 233 7.59 -9.59 0.68
N ALA A 234 7.31 -10.74 1.29
CA ALA A 234 7.23 -10.88 2.75
C ALA A 234 8.60 -10.66 3.41
N PHE A 235 9.67 -11.15 2.78
CA PHE A 235 11.05 -10.84 3.16
C PHE A 235 11.30 -9.33 3.14
N CYS A 236 11.01 -8.66 2.02
CA CYS A 236 11.29 -7.23 1.84
C CYS A 236 10.55 -6.36 2.86
N LYS A 237 9.29 -6.71 3.14
CA LYS A 237 8.46 -5.98 4.10
C LYS A 237 8.99 -6.11 5.54
N GLU A 238 9.31 -7.33 5.98
CA GLU A 238 9.87 -7.56 7.32
C GLU A 238 11.28 -6.98 7.48
N TRP A 239 12.10 -7.10 6.44
CA TRP A 239 13.44 -6.53 6.39
C TRP A 239 13.41 -5.01 6.52
N TYR A 240 12.55 -4.34 5.74
CA TYR A 240 12.43 -2.89 5.79
C TYR A 240 11.97 -2.38 7.16
N ARG A 241 10.91 -2.98 7.72
CA ARG A 241 10.42 -2.64 9.07
C ARG A 241 11.53 -2.78 10.12
N THR A 242 12.39 -3.79 9.96
CA THR A 242 13.54 -4.02 10.83
C THR A 242 14.61 -2.94 10.69
N MET A 243 14.97 -2.56 9.46
CA MET A 243 15.94 -1.49 9.23
C MET A 243 15.44 -0.14 9.72
N GLU A 244 14.16 0.18 9.54
CA GLU A 244 13.54 1.41 10.04
C GLU A 244 13.52 1.48 11.57
N ASP A 245 13.36 0.35 12.26
CA ASP A 245 13.42 0.31 13.72
C ASP A 245 14.84 0.49 14.26
N TYR A 246 15.84 -0.13 13.61
CA TYR A 246 17.24 0.17 13.91
C TYR A 246 17.55 1.65 13.71
N HIS A 247 17.09 2.22 12.59
CA HIS A 247 17.27 3.64 12.31
C HIS A 247 16.62 4.52 13.37
N THR A 248 15.38 4.23 13.74
CA THR A 248 14.63 4.97 14.75
C THR A 248 15.29 4.90 16.13
N LEU A 249 15.79 3.73 16.52
CA LEU A 249 16.58 3.52 17.74
C LEU A 249 17.86 4.35 17.74
N LEU A 250 18.59 4.34 16.62
CA LEU A 250 19.84 5.06 16.45
C LEU A 250 19.66 6.59 16.37
N LEU A 251 18.45 7.06 16.03
CA LEU A 251 18.08 8.47 16.12
C LEU A 251 17.66 8.90 17.54
N GLY A 252 17.56 7.96 18.49
CA GLY A 252 17.08 8.24 19.85
C GLY A 252 15.59 8.56 19.91
N ASN A 253 14.81 8.03 18.96
CA ASN A 253 13.38 8.28 18.80
C ASN A 253 12.54 7.01 19.01
N ASP A 254 13.14 5.96 19.56
CA ASP A 254 12.50 4.66 19.72
C ASP A 254 11.55 4.66 20.92
N ILE A 255 10.30 4.30 20.65
CA ILE A 255 9.19 4.40 21.61
C ILE A 255 9.12 3.21 22.56
N VAL A 256 9.96 2.19 22.35
CA VAL A 256 9.97 0.95 23.13
C VAL A 256 10.52 1.23 24.54
N ASN A 257 9.74 0.87 25.55
CA ASN A 257 10.12 1.01 26.95
C ASN A 257 10.87 -0.25 27.43
N GLU A 258 12.09 -0.46 26.96
CA GLU A 258 12.96 -1.61 27.29
C GLU A 258 14.33 -1.09 27.74
N ASN A 259 14.98 -1.75 28.72
CA ASN A 259 16.15 -1.17 29.38
C ASN A 259 17.35 -1.03 28.44
N LYS A 260 17.69 -2.05 27.66
CA LYS A 260 18.86 -2.03 26.77
C LYS A 260 18.73 -0.98 25.66
N THR A 261 17.54 -0.88 25.06
CA THR A 261 17.26 0.13 24.03
C THR A 261 17.22 1.54 24.62
N LYS A 262 16.72 1.73 25.84
CA LYS A 262 16.87 3.02 26.54
C LYS A 262 18.33 3.39 26.78
N GLU A 263 19.16 2.45 27.24
CA GLU A 263 20.59 2.69 27.45
C GLU A 263 21.27 3.15 26.16
N ILE A 264 20.98 2.48 25.03
CA ILE A 264 21.43 2.91 23.69
C ILE A 264 21.01 4.35 23.38
N GLN A 265 19.73 4.69 23.58
CA GLN A 265 19.23 6.04 23.36
C GLN A 265 19.88 7.07 24.29
N CYS A 266 20.25 6.68 25.51
CA CYS A 266 21.00 7.53 26.44
C CYS A 266 22.43 7.78 25.94
N SER A 267 23.14 6.72 25.52
CA SER A 267 24.50 6.83 24.99
C SER A 267 24.55 7.76 23.77
N ILE A 268 23.56 7.70 22.88
CA ILE A 268 23.41 8.63 21.74
C ILE A 268 23.26 10.08 22.22
N LYS A 269 22.40 10.35 23.20
CA LYS A 269 22.23 11.69 23.76
C LYS A 269 23.51 12.21 24.45
N ASP A 270 24.25 11.33 25.12
CA ASP A 270 25.53 11.70 25.73
C ASP A 270 26.60 12.04 24.68
N ILE A 271 26.61 11.34 23.55
CA ILE A 271 27.48 11.65 22.40
C ILE A 271 27.12 13.03 21.83
N GLU A 272 25.84 13.29 21.58
CA GLU A 272 25.35 14.61 21.11
C GLU A 272 25.76 15.75 22.04
N LYS A 273 25.61 15.58 23.37
CA LYS A 273 26.04 16.58 24.35
C LYS A 273 27.54 16.86 24.30
N LYS A 274 28.38 15.84 24.07
CA LYS A 274 29.83 16.04 23.92
C LYS A 274 30.20 16.79 22.64
N LEU A 275 29.31 16.78 21.65
CA LEU A 275 29.47 17.45 20.36
C LEU A 275 28.75 18.81 20.29
N GLU A 276 28.03 19.20 21.34
CA GLU A 276 27.30 20.46 21.41
C GLU A 276 28.23 21.67 21.18
N GLY A 277 27.82 22.58 20.29
CA GLY A 277 28.63 23.73 19.86
C GLY A 277 29.71 23.41 18.80
N LYS A 278 29.75 22.20 18.25
CA LYS A 278 30.58 21.83 17.08
C LYS A 278 29.77 21.91 15.78
N SER A 279 30.45 21.92 14.63
CA SER A 279 29.83 21.99 13.29
C SER A 279 29.10 20.72 12.83
N ILE A 280 29.08 19.67 13.65
CA ILE A 280 28.61 18.33 13.28
C ILE A 280 27.43 17.92 14.16
N ASP A 281 26.42 17.33 13.53
CA ASP A 281 25.24 16.72 14.15
C ASP A 281 25.40 15.20 14.02
N PHE A 282 25.60 14.51 15.15
CA PHE A 282 25.96 13.08 15.12
C PHE A 282 24.81 12.24 14.57
N LYS A 283 23.56 12.51 14.96
CA LYS A 283 22.36 11.85 14.41
C LYS A 283 22.23 12.04 12.91
N LYS A 284 22.52 13.23 12.40
CA LYS A 284 22.46 13.53 10.95
C LYS A 284 23.48 12.71 10.17
N GLU A 285 24.74 12.71 10.61
CA GLU A 285 25.81 11.95 9.97
C GLU A 285 25.58 10.44 10.07
N TRP A 286 25.16 9.98 11.25
CA TRP A 286 24.81 8.59 11.51
C TRP A 286 23.64 8.12 10.64
N SER A 287 22.58 8.93 10.54
CA SER A 287 21.43 8.66 9.68
C SER A 287 21.82 8.54 8.20
N SER A 288 22.66 9.46 7.73
CA SER A 288 23.15 9.45 6.33
C SER A 288 23.93 8.17 6.04
N HIS A 289 24.82 7.79 6.95
CA HIS A 289 25.61 6.57 6.83
C HIS A 289 24.73 5.30 6.85
N PHE A 290 23.80 5.21 7.80
CA PHE A 290 22.87 4.07 7.91
C PHE A 290 22.04 3.90 6.64
N LYS A 291 21.44 4.97 6.11
CA LYS A 291 20.66 4.95 4.87
C LYS A 291 21.50 4.47 3.67
N THR A 292 22.75 4.89 3.58
CA THR A 292 23.66 4.46 2.51
C THR A 292 23.88 2.94 2.53
N ILE A 293 24.08 2.36 3.71
CA ILE A 293 24.27 0.91 3.87
C ILE A 293 23.00 0.16 3.49
N VAL A 294 21.85 0.57 4.05
CA VAL A 294 20.54 -0.04 3.76
C VAL A 294 20.22 0.02 2.27
N HIS A 295 20.40 1.17 1.61
CA HIS A 295 20.15 1.29 0.18
C HIS A 295 21.06 0.42 -0.68
N ARG A 296 22.34 0.30 -0.32
CA ARG A 296 23.26 -0.60 -1.05
C ARG A 296 22.81 -2.06 -0.92
N MET A 297 22.43 -2.48 0.28
CA MET A 297 21.94 -3.84 0.53
C MET A 297 20.63 -4.12 -0.22
N GLN A 298 19.69 -3.17 -0.19
CA GLN A 298 18.41 -3.22 -0.92
C GLN A 298 18.60 -3.40 -2.44
N ASN A 299 19.55 -2.66 -3.01
CA ASN A 299 19.76 -2.59 -4.47
C ASN A 299 20.76 -3.62 -5.01
N GLY A 300 21.51 -4.30 -4.15
CA GLY A 300 22.55 -5.26 -4.54
C GLY A 300 22.32 -6.66 -3.97
N GLU A 301 22.39 -6.79 -2.65
CA GLU A 301 22.48 -8.08 -1.96
C GLU A 301 21.13 -8.78 -1.79
N PHE A 302 20.03 -8.01 -1.71
CA PHE A 302 18.68 -8.52 -1.44
C PHE A 302 17.68 -8.23 -2.56
N VAL A 303 18.10 -8.44 -3.81
CA VAL A 303 17.21 -8.44 -4.97
C VAL A 303 16.43 -9.76 -5.08
N ASN A 304 15.27 -9.70 -5.74
CA ASN A 304 14.45 -10.87 -6.02
C ASN A 304 15.25 -11.89 -6.84
N PRO A 305 15.38 -13.14 -6.38
CA PRO A 305 16.21 -14.15 -7.05
C PRO A 305 15.69 -14.52 -8.45
N ASN A 306 14.41 -14.27 -8.75
CA ASN A 306 13.77 -14.61 -10.02
C ASN A 306 13.69 -13.43 -10.99
N THR A 307 13.51 -12.20 -10.48
CA THR A 307 13.30 -11.00 -11.32
C THR A 307 14.47 -10.01 -11.29
N ASN A 308 15.45 -10.24 -10.42
CA ASN A 308 16.58 -9.35 -10.15
C ASN A 308 16.16 -7.91 -9.79
N ARG A 309 14.92 -7.72 -9.32
CA ARG A 309 14.39 -6.43 -8.85
C ARG A 309 14.77 -6.21 -7.39
N PRO A 310 15.14 -4.99 -6.97
CA PRO A 310 15.34 -4.69 -5.56
C PRO A 310 14.03 -4.84 -4.77
N CYS A 311 14.15 -4.97 -3.46
CA CYS A 311 12.99 -4.94 -2.58
C CYS A 311 12.14 -3.69 -2.84
N GLU A 312 10.91 -3.89 -3.29
CA GLU A 312 9.91 -2.83 -3.45
C GLU A 312 9.39 -2.46 -2.06
N ILE A 313 9.77 -1.27 -1.60
CA ILE A 313 9.46 -0.78 -0.26
C ILE A 313 8.53 0.42 -0.40
N TYR A 314 7.37 0.32 0.25
CA TYR A 314 6.48 1.47 0.43
C TYR A 314 7.04 2.30 1.58
N ALA A 315 7.74 3.39 1.25
CA ALA A 315 8.17 4.36 2.25
C ALA A 315 6.93 4.93 2.93
N SER A 316 6.76 4.60 4.21
CA SER A 316 5.67 5.13 5.04
C SER A 316 6.25 6.29 5.83
N ASP A 317 5.82 7.53 5.54
CA ASP A 317 6.10 8.78 6.30
C ASP A 317 5.55 8.75 7.75
N SER A 318 5.20 7.55 8.22
CA SER A 318 4.49 7.24 9.44
C SER A 318 5.43 7.11 10.63
N SER A 319 4.94 7.53 11.80
CA SER A 319 5.68 7.37 13.04
C SER A 319 5.94 5.90 13.36
N GLN A 320 6.96 5.60 14.17
CA GLN A 320 7.21 4.22 14.61
C GLN A 320 5.97 3.61 15.28
N CYS A 321 5.16 4.41 15.99
CA CYS A 321 3.90 3.95 16.56
C CYS A 321 2.93 3.45 15.48
N VAL A 322 2.77 4.23 14.41
CA VAL A 322 1.89 3.88 13.30
C VAL A 322 2.41 2.64 12.56
N ARG A 323 3.73 2.53 12.34
CA ARG A 323 4.33 1.32 11.74
C ARG A 323 4.12 0.06 12.59
N PHE A 324 4.22 0.16 13.92
CA PHE A 324 3.88 -0.95 14.82
C PHE A 324 2.40 -1.32 14.73
N PHE A 325 1.53 -0.33 14.63
CA PHE A 325 0.10 -0.57 14.44
C PHE A 325 -0.19 -1.25 13.09
N GLU A 326 0.44 -0.83 11.99
CA GLU A 326 0.29 -1.47 10.67
C GLU A 326 0.68 -2.95 10.71
N GLU A 327 1.81 -3.28 11.35
CA GLU A 327 2.28 -4.66 11.55
C GLU A 327 1.30 -5.47 12.39
N TRP A 328 0.87 -4.93 13.55
CA TRP A 328 -0.12 -5.58 14.40
C TRP A 328 -1.48 -5.78 13.71
N ALA A 329 -1.93 -4.79 12.95
CA ALA A 329 -3.21 -4.80 12.25
C ALA A 329 -3.26 -5.91 11.18
N GLU A 330 -2.17 -6.06 10.41
CA GLU A 330 -2.02 -7.11 9.41
C GLU A 330 -2.08 -8.51 10.05
N GLU A 331 -1.31 -8.73 11.12
CA GLU A 331 -1.32 -10.00 11.86
C GLU A 331 -2.69 -10.30 12.48
N PHE A 332 -3.33 -9.28 13.07
CA PHE A 332 -4.66 -9.39 13.64
C PHE A 332 -5.71 -9.80 12.59
N CYS A 333 -5.70 -9.20 11.40
CA CYS A 333 -6.66 -9.56 10.37
C CYS A 333 -6.46 -10.97 9.83
N VAL A 334 -5.20 -11.39 9.65
CA VAL A 334 -4.86 -12.76 9.24
C VAL A 334 -5.38 -13.76 10.26
N LEU A 335 -5.07 -13.57 11.56
CA LEU A 335 -5.52 -14.47 12.61
C LEU A 335 -7.06 -14.49 12.74
N LYS A 336 -7.70 -13.31 12.70
CA LYS A 336 -9.18 -13.21 12.74
C LYS A 336 -9.84 -14.00 11.62
N ARG A 337 -9.33 -13.86 10.40
CA ARG A 337 -9.81 -14.57 9.21
C ARG A 337 -9.64 -16.08 9.36
N ASP A 338 -8.48 -16.52 9.81
CA ASP A 338 -8.16 -17.95 9.92
C ASP A 338 -8.97 -18.62 11.05
N LEU A 339 -9.10 -17.98 12.21
CA LEU A 339 -10.02 -18.43 13.26
C LEU A 339 -11.47 -18.47 12.76
N GLY A 340 -11.89 -17.46 11.98
CA GLY A 340 -13.21 -17.45 11.36
C GLY A 340 -13.44 -18.61 10.39
N LYS A 341 -12.43 -18.97 9.58
CA LYS A 341 -12.48 -20.15 8.70
C LYS A 341 -12.57 -21.46 9.49
N MET A 342 -11.83 -21.58 10.59
CA MET A 342 -11.98 -22.72 11.50
C MET A 342 -13.38 -22.80 12.09
N VAL A 343 -14.00 -21.65 12.44
CA VAL A 343 -15.39 -21.65 12.92
C VAL A 343 -16.33 -22.22 11.86
N VAL A 344 -16.15 -21.87 10.58
CA VAL A 344 -16.97 -22.46 9.50
C VAL A 344 -16.72 -23.96 9.36
N SER A 345 -15.46 -24.41 9.37
CA SER A 345 -15.14 -25.84 9.19
C SER A 345 -15.65 -26.69 10.35
N GLU A 346 -15.41 -26.25 11.59
CA GLU A 346 -15.73 -27.03 12.79
C GLU A 346 -17.18 -26.92 13.23
N CYS A 347 -17.86 -25.82 12.88
CA CYS A 347 -19.22 -25.54 13.34
C CYS A 347 -20.29 -25.53 12.23
N GLY A 348 -19.92 -25.59 10.94
CA GLY A 348 -20.81 -25.33 9.80
C GLY A 348 -21.43 -26.56 9.09
N GLY A 349 -20.93 -27.78 9.27
CA GLY A 349 -21.40 -28.96 8.52
C GLY A 349 -22.42 -29.85 9.24
N ALA A 350 -23.32 -30.48 8.46
CA ALA A 350 -24.28 -31.54 8.88
C ALA A 350 -23.63 -32.91 9.19
N SER A 351 -22.30 -32.96 9.29
CA SER A 351 -21.50 -34.16 9.54
C SER A 351 -20.32 -33.81 10.45
N GLY A 352 -20.61 -33.34 11.67
CA GLY A 352 -19.76 -33.73 12.78
C GLY A 352 -19.79 -35.26 12.82
N SER A 353 -18.62 -35.90 12.78
CA SER A 353 -18.48 -37.35 12.92
C SER A 353 -19.50 -37.95 13.89
N GLY A 354 -20.47 -38.73 13.37
CA GLY A 354 -21.32 -39.63 14.13
C GLY A 354 -22.81 -39.27 14.23
N SER A 355 -23.60 -39.95 13.38
CA SER A 355 -24.99 -40.39 13.62
C SER A 355 -26.15 -39.41 13.47
N SER A 356 -27.00 -39.75 12.50
CA SER A 356 -28.44 -39.53 12.55
C SER A 356 -28.98 -39.90 13.94
N GLY A 357 -29.57 -38.93 14.64
CA GLY A 357 -30.35 -39.15 15.86
C GLY A 357 -30.02 -38.22 17.02
N ASN A 358 -30.98 -37.33 17.32
CA ASN A 358 -31.20 -36.59 18.57
C ASN A 358 -30.29 -35.38 18.95
N SER A 359 -30.97 -34.22 19.04
CA SER A 359 -30.71 -33.10 19.96
C SER A 359 -29.33 -32.41 19.93
N GLY A 360 -29.15 -31.49 18.98
CA GLY A 360 -28.96 -30.07 19.29
C GLY A 360 -27.85 -29.61 20.25
N LYS A 361 -26.71 -30.32 20.38
CA LYS A 361 -25.55 -29.79 21.14
C LYS A 361 -24.32 -29.61 20.23
N PRO A 362 -23.71 -28.42 20.17
CA PRO A 362 -22.46 -28.19 19.44
C PRO A 362 -21.34 -29.09 19.94
N SER A 363 -20.39 -29.46 19.06
CA SER A 363 -19.19 -30.18 19.46
C SER A 363 -18.39 -29.38 20.49
N ALA A 364 -17.65 -30.06 21.38
CA ALA A 364 -16.79 -29.39 22.36
C ALA A 364 -15.75 -28.49 21.67
N ASN A 365 -15.17 -28.97 20.56
CA ASN A 365 -14.24 -28.20 19.73
C ASN A 365 -14.87 -26.92 19.17
N CYS A 366 -16.10 -27.01 18.64
CA CYS A 366 -16.82 -25.83 18.15
C CYS A 366 -17.08 -24.82 19.29
N THR A 367 -17.54 -25.31 20.45
CA THR A 367 -17.81 -24.43 21.61
C THR A 367 -16.55 -23.71 22.07
N ASN A 368 -15.44 -24.44 22.23
CA ASN A 368 -14.20 -23.85 22.71
C ASN A 368 -13.55 -22.93 21.66
N LEU A 369 -13.60 -23.28 20.38
CA LEU A 369 -13.12 -22.40 19.30
C LEU A 369 -13.89 -21.07 19.26
N CYS A 370 -15.20 -21.10 19.48
CA CYS A 370 -16.00 -19.89 19.56
C CYS A 370 -15.65 -19.04 20.79
N ASN A 371 -15.33 -19.68 21.93
CA ASN A 371 -14.83 -18.96 23.11
C ASN A 371 -13.47 -18.30 22.84
N ILE A 372 -12.57 -19.01 22.15
CA ILE A 372 -11.27 -18.47 21.70
C ILE A 372 -11.49 -17.25 20.82
N TYR A 373 -12.40 -17.33 19.84
CA TYR A 373 -12.72 -16.23 18.94
C TYR A 373 -13.20 -14.99 19.71
N THR A 374 -14.19 -15.13 20.59
CA THR A 374 -14.72 -14.01 21.39
C THR A 374 -13.62 -13.40 22.26
N LYS A 375 -12.84 -14.22 22.95
CA LYS A 375 -11.74 -13.76 23.79
C LYS A 375 -10.68 -13.03 22.98
N PHE A 376 -10.33 -13.54 21.80
CA PHE A 376 -9.39 -12.89 20.89
C PHE A 376 -9.87 -11.50 20.47
N MET A 377 -11.15 -11.35 20.13
CA MET A 377 -11.74 -10.05 19.79
C MET A 377 -11.72 -9.08 20.98
N ASP A 378 -12.11 -9.53 22.16
CA ASP A 378 -12.17 -8.73 23.38
C ASP A 378 -10.78 -8.22 23.83
N GLU A 379 -9.76 -9.06 23.71
CA GLU A 379 -8.40 -8.68 24.07
C GLU A 379 -7.77 -7.77 23.02
N SER A 380 -7.96 -8.08 21.74
CA SER A 380 -7.43 -7.28 20.63
C SER A 380 -7.99 -5.86 20.59
N LYS A 381 -9.26 -5.68 20.98
CA LYS A 381 -9.89 -4.36 21.10
C LYS A 381 -9.11 -3.41 22.01
N LYS A 382 -8.48 -3.94 23.07
CA LYS A 382 -7.69 -3.14 24.02
C LYS A 382 -6.40 -2.65 23.37
N TYR A 383 -5.73 -3.51 22.60
CA TYR A 383 -4.50 -3.13 21.86
C TYR A 383 -4.80 -2.08 20.80
N TYR A 384 -5.87 -2.27 20.03
CA TYR A 384 -6.34 -1.27 19.06
C TYR A 384 -6.54 0.10 19.71
N ASN A 385 -7.26 0.15 20.83
CA ASN A 385 -7.52 1.40 21.55
C ASN A 385 -6.23 2.04 22.10
N ASN A 386 -5.29 1.22 22.58
CA ASN A 386 -4.00 1.70 23.05
C ASN A 386 -3.18 2.29 21.90
N TYR A 387 -3.09 1.61 20.75
CA TYR A 387 -2.43 2.15 19.56
C TYR A 387 -3.07 3.46 19.10
N LYS A 388 -4.40 3.50 18.99
CA LYS A 388 -5.14 4.72 18.64
C LYS A 388 -4.72 5.86 19.57
N LYS A 389 -4.78 5.66 20.88
CA LYS A 389 -4.42 6.67 21.88
C LYS A 389 -2.95 7.10 21.77
N ILE A 390 -2.02 6.15 21.70
CA ILE A 390 -0.58 6.42 21.76
C ILE A 390 -0.08 7.05 20.46
N CYS A 391 -0.56 6.59 19.31
CA CYS A 391 -0.11 7.12 18.02
C CYS A 391 -0.66 8.52 17.74
N MET A 392 -1.77 8.92 18.38
CA MET A 392 -2.32 10.27 18.34
C MET A 392 -1.65 11.23 19.33
N ASP A 393 -0.88 10.72 20.29
CA ASP A 393 -0.17 11.56 21.25
C ASP A 393 1.06 12.18 20.59
N ARG A 394 1.10 13.53 20.57
CA ARG A 394 2.19 14.34 20.01
C ARG A 394 3.57 13.92 20.53
N LYS A 395 3.64 13.37 21.75
CA LYS A 395 4.87 12.81 22.32
C LYS A 395 5.53 11.77 21.41
N TYR A 396 4.74 10.97 20.69
CA TYR A 396 5.22 9.88 19.84
C TYR A 396 5.10 10.18 18.33
N GLY A 397 4.65 11.39 17.99
CA GLY A 397 4.25 11.80 16.64
C GLY A 397 5.25 12.64 15.86
N TYR A 398 6.51 12.72 16.30
CA TYR A 398 7.57 13.55 15.67
C TYR A 398 7.14 15.02 15.43
N ASP A 399 6.52 15.63 16.45
CA ASP A 399 6.08 17.04 16.47
C ASP A 399 4.94 17.37 15.47
N LYS A 400 4.31 16.36 14.84
CA LYS A 400 3.05 16.51 14.11
C LYS A 400 1.90 16.86 15.06
N ASP A 401 0.90 17.58 14.56
CA ASP A 401 -0.28 17.88 15.34
C ASP A 401 -1.21 16.66 15.50
N GLU A 402 -2.13 16.74 16.45
CA GLU A 402 -3.03 15.63 16.81
C GLU A 402 -3.98 15.24 15.66
N LYS A 403 -4.33 16.18 14.77
CA LYS A 403 -5.19 15.90 13.61
C LYS A 403 -4.42 15.12 12.55
N ASP A 404 -3.18 15.51 12.28
CA ASP A 404 -2.30 14.80 11.34
C ASP A 404 -1.98 13.39 11.82
N LEU A 405 -1.75 13.24 13.13
CA LEU A 405 -1.52 11.93 13.75
C LEU A 405 -2.76 11.05 13.72
N LEU A 406 -3.93 11.62 13.98
CA LEU A 406 -5.21 10.94 13.83
C LEU A 406 -5.41 10.48 12.37
N GLU A 407 -5.11 11.33 11.39
CA GLU A 407 -5.27 10.99 9.98
C GLU A 407 -4.28 9.92 9.52
N SER A 408 -3.01 10.01 9.96
CA SER A 408 -2.00 8.97 9.73
C SER A 408 -2.43 7.64 10.32
N PHE A 409 -2.96 7.62 11.55
CA PHE A 409 -3.47 6.40 12.17
C PHE A 409 -4.69 5.84 11.44
N LYS A 410 -5.62 6.69 10.98
CA LYS A 410 -6.77 6.24 10.17
C LYS A 410 -6.31 5.63 8.85
N ASN A 411 -5.37 6.26 8.16
CA ASN A 411 -4.86 5.75 6.88
C ASN A 411 -4.18 4.39 7.07
N ALA A 412 -3.37 4.25 8.11
CA ALA A 412 -2.80 2.96 8.48
C ALA A 412 -3.90 1.92 8.78
N ALA A 413 -4.97 2.29 9.48
CA ALA A 413 -6.06 1.37 9.78
C ALA A 413 -6.81 0.97 8.51
N MET A 414 -7.03 1.92 7.59
CA MET A 414 -7.66 1.66 6.31
C MET A 414 -6.83 0.71 5.43
N ASN A 415 -5.51 0.89 5.41
CA ASN A 415 -4.61 0.12 4.56
C ASN A 415 -4.27 -1.26 5.11
N SER A 416 -4.07 -1.37 6.43
CA SER A 416 -3.59 -2.60 7.08
C SER A 416 -4.71 -3.49 7.64
N MET A 417 -5.96 -2.99 7.73
CA MET A 417 -7.09 -3.77 8.27
C MET A 417 -8.05 -4.34 7.21
N THR A 418 -7.64 -4.39 5.95
CA THR A 418 -8.49 -4.79 4.81
C THR A 418 -9.08 -6.20 4.95
N ASP A 419 -8.29 -7.15 5.47
CA ASP A 419 -8.70 -8.55 5.64
C ASP A 419 -9.71 -8.76 6.79
N CYS A 420 -9.81 -7.81 7.73
CA CYS A 420 -10.60 -7.93 8.94
C CYS A 420 -12.12 -7.81 8.74
N CYS A 421 -12.58 -7.11 7.70
CA CYS A 421 -14.00 -6.86 7.39
C CYS A 421 -14.41 -7.49 6.04
N THR A 422 -13.78 -8.59 5.64
CA THR A 422 -14.00 -9.24 4.32
C THR A 422 -15.36 -9.93 4.18
N ASP A 423 -16.13 -10.01 5.25
CA ASP A 423 -17.31 -10.86 5.35
C ASP A 423 -18.58 -10.26 4.75
N GLN A 424 -18.84 -8.97 5.00
CA GLN A 424 -19.90 -8.22 4.31
C GLN A 424 -19.51 -6.76 4.00
N GLY A 425 -18.22 -6.49 3.84
CA GLY A 425 -17.69 -5.17 3.46
C GLY A 425 -17.27 -4.30 4.64
N ASN A 426 -17.08 -3.00 4.38
CA ASN A 426 -16.38 -2.06 5.25
C ASN A 426 -17.06 -1.89 6.62
N CYS A 427 -16.44 -2.41 7.68
CA CYS A 427 -16.94 -2.29 9.05
C CYS A 427 -16.34 -1.08 9.78
N LYS A 428 -17.05 -0.43 10.71
CA LYS A 428 -16.45 0.63 11.56
C LYS A 428 -15.60 0.01 12.68
N ASP A 429 -14.76 0.80 13.34
CA ASP A 429 -13.98 0.36 14.51
C ASP A 429 -14.88 -0.19 15.63
N THR A 430 -16.07 0.41 15.81
CA THR A 430 -17.10 -0.09 16.72
C THR A 430 -17.67 -1.45 16.34
N ASP A 431 -17.75 -1.75 15.05
CA ASP A 431 -18.33 -2.98 14.53
C ASP A 431 -17.30 -4.11 14.46
N LEU A 432 -16.04 -3.77 14.18
CA LEU A 432 -14.95 -4.74 14.01
C LEU A 432 -14.86 -5.72 15.18
N PHE A 433 -14.84 -5.19 16.41
CA PHE A 433 -14.69 -5.98 17.64
C PHE A 433 -16.02 -6.43 18.25
N ASP A 434 -17.15 -6.06 17.66
CA ASP A 434 -18.46 -6.46 18.14
C ASP A 434 -18.89 -7.76 17.44
N VAL A 435 -18.77 -8.88 18.14
CA VAL A 435 -19.14 -10.22 17.64
C VAL A 435 -20.63 -10.36 17.28
N THR A 436 -21.46 -9.38 17.67
CA THR A 436 -22.88 -9.33 17.32
C THR A 436 -23.17 -8.66 15.98
N LYS A 437 -22.17 -8.07 15.31
CA LYS A 437 -22.34 -7.39 14.02
C LYS A 437 -22.04 -8.31 12.84
N ASP A 438 -22.98 -8.39 11.89
CA ASP A 438 -22.83 -9.18 10.66
C ASP A 438 -21.63 -8.71 9.84
N ILE A 439 -21.48 -7.38 9.71
CA ILE A 439 -20.52 -6.76 8.81
C ILE A 439 -19.07 -7.20 9.04
N SER A 440 -18.74 -7.57 10.27
CA SER A 440 -17.41 -7.98 10.71
C SER A 440 -17.34 -9.42 11.19
N ASN A 441 -18.43 -9.99 11.74
CA ASN A 441 -18.38 -11.26 12.49
C ASN A 441 -19.47 -12.25 12.09
N ILE A 442 -19.95 -12.21 10.84
CA ILE A 442 -21.00 -13.11 10.32
C ILE A 442 -20.68 -14.60 10.53
N ARG A 443 -19.42 -15.05 10.38
CA ARG A 443 -19.03 -16.46 10.59
C ARG A 443 -19.31 -16.91 12.02
N TYR A 444 -18.96 -16.07 13.01
CA TYR A 444 -19.28 -16.33 14.41
C TYR A 444 -20.80 -16.38 14.61
N LYS A 445 -21.54 -15.41 14.09
CA LYS A 445 -23.00 -15.35 14.27
C LYS A 445 -23.74 -16.53 13.65
N CYS A 446 -23.32 -16.99 12.48
CA CYS A 446 -23.93 -18.11 11.78
C CYS A 446 -23.63 -19.44 12.48
N PHE A 447 -22.38 -19.68 12.88
CA PHE A 447 -21.95 -21.04 13.24
C PHE A 447 -21.64 -21.25 14.72
N CYS A 448 -21.37 -20.21 15.50
CA CYS A 448 -21.10 -20.37 16.93
C CYS A 448 -22.37 -20.61 17.75
N PRO A 449 -22.30 -21.40 18.85
CA PRO A 449 -23.46 -21.69 19.71
C PRO A 449 -24.12 -20.45 20.29
N GLU A 450 -23.31 -19.46 20.63
CA GLU A 450 -23.77 -18.18 21.16
C GLU A 450 -24.12 -17.16 20.08
N GLY A 451 -23.86 -17.49 18.82
CA GLY A 451 -24.17 -16.68 17.65
C GLY A 451 -25.67 -16.44 17.52
N GLU A 452 -26.04 -15.21 17.21
CA GLU A 452 -27.43 -14.77 17.16
C GLU A 452 -28.29 -15.61 16.19
N TYR A 453 -27.74 -15.95 15.02
CA TYR A 453 -28.46 -16.70 13.99
C TYR A 453 -28.60 -18.19 14.32
N LYS A 454 -27.68 -18.75 15.10
CA LYS A 454 -27.78 -20.13 15.59
C LYS A 454 -28.79 -20.29 16.73
N LYS A 455 -28.97 -19.26 17.56
CA LYS A 455 -29.97 -19.22 18.66
C LYS A 455 -31.41 -19.18 18.14
N GLN A 456 -31.64 -18.59 16.97
CA GLN A 456 -32.94 -18.50 16.33
C GLN A 456 -33.11 -19.69 15.36
N GLN A 457 -33.59 -20.84 15.86
CA GLN A 457 -33.77 -22.10 15.10
C GLN A 457 -34.65 -22.00 13.82
N GLN A 458 -35.24 -20.83 13.52
CA GLN A 458 -36.10 -20.56 12.36
C GLN A 458 -35.45 -19.64 11.31
N THR A 459 -34.21 -19.15 11.53
CA THR A 459 -33.49 -18.26 10.60
C THR A 459 -32.20 -18.85 10.03
N ASP A 460 -31.95 -20.14 10.23
CA ASP A 460 -30.84 -20.89 9.60
C ASP A 460 -30.92 -20.90 8.05
N THR A 461 -32.02 -20.35 7.52
CA THR A 461 -32.27 -20.02 6.11
C THR A 461 -31.79 -18.63 5.70
N ASN A 462 -31.05 -17.87 6.52
CA ASN A 462 -30.45 -16.62 6.05
C ASN A 462 -29.52 -16.97 4.89
N ALA A 463 -29.85 -16.47 3.70
CA ALA A 463 -29.15 -16.74 2.46
C ALA A 463 -27.64 -16.47 2.59
N ASP A 464 -27.23 -15.57 3.49
CA ASP A 464 -25.83 -15.23 3.72
C ASP A 464 -25.06 -16.29 4.51
N CYS A 465 -25.66 -16.92 5.54
CA CYS A 465 -25.02 -18.05 6.24
C CYS A 465 -24.84 -19.25 5.31
N GLN A 466 -25.84 -19.52 4.47
CA GLN A 466 -25.76 -20.58 3.46
C GLN A 466 -24.75 -20.26 2.35
N LYS A 467 -24.58 -19.00 1.96
CA LYS A 467 -23.50 -18.58 1.05
C LYS A 467 -22.14 -18.87 1.66
N ILE A 468 -21.93 -18.53 2.93
CA ILE A 468 -20.64 -18.73 3.62
C ILE A 468 -20.28 -20.22 3.75
N LEU A 469 -21.26 -21.09 3.95
CA LEU A 469 -21.08 -22.55 3.95
C LEU A 469 -20.62 -23.09 2.58
N ASN A 470 -21.17 -22.54 1.49
CA ASN A 470 -20.95 -23.03 0.14
C ASN A 470 -19.83 -22.30 -0.61
N SER A 471 -19.41 -21.14 -0.13
CA SER A 471 -18.32 -20.36 -0.72
C SER A 471 -16.97 -20.87 -0.20
N GLY A 472 -16.29 -21.69 -0.99
CA GLY A 472 -14.84 -21.89 -0.89
C GLY A 472 -14.03 -20.66 -1.36
N SER A 473 -14.65 -19.49 -1.48
CA SER A 473 -14.15 -18.35 -2.23
C SER A 473 -13.69 -17.22 -1.31
N THR A 474 -12.45 -16.77 -1.52
CA THR A 474 -11.87 -15.53 -0.99
C THR A 474 -12.62 -14.33 -1.58
N VAL A 475 -13.18 -13.48 -0.71
CA VAL A 475 -13.76 -12.18 -1.08
C VAL A 475 -12.72 -11.09 -0.78
N THR A 476 -12.49 -10.17 -1.71
CA THR A 476 -11.65 -8.98 -1.52
C THR A 476 -12.45 -7.88 -0.82
N GLY A 477 -11.99 -7.48 0.37
CA GLY A 477 -12.61 -6.42 1.18
C GLY A 477 -12.02 -5.03 0.91
N HIS A 478 -12.77 -3.98 1.23
CA HIS A 478 -12.32 -2.59 1.29
C HIS A 478 -12.25 -2.12 2.77
N ALA A 479 -11.68 -0.92 2.98
CA ALA A 479 -11.23 -0.39 4.27
C ALA A 479 -12.33 0.01 5.30
N VAL A 480 -11.97 -0.04 6.59
CA VAL A 480 -12.75 0.46 7.75
C VAL A 480 -13.03 1.97 7.64
N PRO A 481 -14.29 2.45 7.58
CA PRO A 481 -14.59 3.88 7.52
C PRO A 481 -14.51 4.56 8.89
N ALA A 482 -14.08 5.81 8.92
CA ALA A 482 -13.87 6.57 10.16
C ALA A 482 -15.16 6.80 10.99
N THR A 483 -15.01 6.73 12.32
CA THR A 483 -16.03 7.10 13.32
C THR A 483 -16.18 8.62 13.42
N THR A 484 -17.42 9.12 13.32
CA THR A 484 -17.78 10.52 13.58
C THR A 484 -17.99 10.77 15.08
N GLN A 485 -17.39 11.85 15.61
CA GLN A 485 -17.74 12.41 16.92
C GLN A 485 -18.84 13.48 16.75
N PRO A 486 -19.71 13.68 17.77
CA PRO A 486 -20.88 14.53 17.67
C PRO A 486 -20.55 16.00 18.00
N GLY A 487 -20.98 16.90 17.13
CA GLY A 487 -21.07 18.33 17.44
C GLY A 487 -20.27 19.23 16.53
N MET A 488 -20.82 19.53 15.36
CA MET A 488 -20.98 20.89 14.82
C MET A 488 -21.90 20.76 13.61
N SER A 489 -23.00 21.52 13.63
CA SER A 489 -24.00 21.53 12.57
C SER A 489 -23.42 22.16 11.31
N HIS A 490 -22.79 21.35 10.48
CA HIS A 490 -22.75 21.58 9.04
C HIS A 490 -23.58 20.48 8.41
N SER A 491 -24.53 20.88 7.57
CA SER A 491 -25.45 19.99 6.88
C SER A 491 -24.66 19.07 5.95
N VAL A 492 -24.18 17.96 6.48
CA VAL A 492 -23.66 16.83 5.71
C VAL A 492 -24.88 16.09 5.17
N VAL A 493 -25.20 16.35 3.91
CA VAL A 493 -26.16 15.52 3.18
C VAL A 493 -25.44 14.23 2.81
N SER A 494 -25.99 13.12 3.32
CA SER A 494 -25.61 11.74 3.08
C SER A 494 -25.27 11.48 1.60
N SER A 495 -24.06 10.98 1.34
CA SER A 495 -23.66 10.47 0.02
C SER A 495 -24.36 9.12 -0.21
N THR A 496 -25.55 9.17 -0.77
CA THR A 496 -26.21 8.00 -1.34
C THR A 496 -25.36 7.45 -2.48
N THR A 497 -25.21 6.13 -2.54
CA THR A 497 -24.62 5.37 -3.66
C THR A 497 -25.44 5.43 -4.95
N GLN A 498 -26.47 6.27 -5.02
CA GLN A 498 -27.25 6.49 -6.23
C GLN A 498 -26.61 7.57 -7.13
N PRO A 499 -26.67 7.42 -8.47
CA PRO A 499 -26.31 8.49 -9.41
C PRO A 499 -27.04 9.79 -9.05
N PRO A 500 -26.43 10.98 -9.28
CA PRO A 500 -27.06 12.25 -8.95
C PRO A 500 -28.43 12.37 -9.63
N ASN A 501 -29.44 12.83 -8.88
CA ASN A 501 -30.75 13.12 -9.45
C ASN A 501 -30.64 14.38 -10.34
N CYS A 502 -30.55 14.16 -11.65
CA CYS A 502 -30.39 15.22 -12.65
C CYS A 502 -31.66 16.04 -12.91
N ASP A 503 -32.78 15.68 -12.27
CA ASP A 503 -34.09 16.34 -12.43
C ASP A 503 -34.50 17.20 -11.21
N GLU A 504 -33.74 17.16 -10.12
CA GLU A 504 -34.11 17.77 -8.84
C GLU A 504 -33.72 19.25 -8.74
N LYS A 505 -34.71 20.15 -8.61
CA LYS A 505 -34.51 21.60 -8.64
C LYS A 505 -33.81 22.20 -7.41
N THR A 506 -33.81 21.56 -6.24
CA THR A 506 -33.28 22.20 -5.01
C THR A 506 -33.03 21.21 -3.87
N ARG A 507 -31.87 20.56 -3.86
CA ARG A 507 -31.29 20.07 -2.60
C ARG A 507 -29.76 20.20 -2.66
N GLY A 508 -29.23 21.25 -2.00
CA GLY A 508 -27.79 21.51 -1.90
C GLY A 508 -27.23 22.69 -2.70
N GLY A 509 -28.07 23.58 -3.27
CA GLY A 509 -27.61 24.87 -3.83
C GLY A 509 -26.97 24.85 -5.23
N CYS A 510 -26.93 23.69 -5.92
CA CYS A 510 -26.52 23.61 -7.32
C CYS A 510 -27.76 23.65 -8.24
N ASN A 511 -28.02 24.76 -8.93
CA ASN A 511 -29.01 24.80 -10.01
C ASN A 511 -28.39 24.20 -11.28
N ILE A 512 -28.39 22.88 -11.43
CA ILE A 512 -27.93 22.19 -12.64
C ILE A 512 -29.06 22.23 -13.67
N TYR A 513 -29.48 23.44 -14.06
CA TYR A 513 -30.44 23.62 -15.15
C TYR A 513 -29.66 23.74 -16.45
N ILE A 514 -29.55 22.64 -17.17
CA ILE A 514 -29.01 22.65 -18.53
C ILE A 514 -30.05 21.96 -19.39
N ASN A 515 -30.77 22.76 -20.18
CA ASN A 515 -31.72 22.23 -21.14
C ASN A 515 -30.98 21.39 -22.18
N ASP A 516 -31.61 20.34 -22.70
CA ASP A 516 -31.03 19.53 -23.77
C ASP A 516 -30.59 20.38 -24.98
N ASP A 517 -31.34 21.45 -25.24
CA ASP A 517 -31.03 22.45 -26.28
C ASP A 517 -29.70 23.19 -26.06
N ASP A 518 -29.24 23.36 -24.82
CA ASP A 518 -28.00 24.08 -24.54
C ASP A 518 -26.77 23.21 -24.80
N TYR A 519 -26.84 21.89 -24.54
CA TYR A 519 -25.82 20.94 -24.99
C TYR A 519 -25.71 20.94 -26.52
N ALA A 520 -26.86 20.88 -27.21
CA ALA A 520 -26.92 20.85 -28.66
C ALA A 520 -26.33 22.11 -29.31
N LYS A 521 -26.40 23.28 -28.64
CA LYS A 521 -25.80 24.54 -29.11
C LYS A 521 -24.28 24.60 -28.89
N ILE A 522 -23.76 23.95 -27.84
CA ILE A 522 -22.35 24.07 -27.43
C ILE A 522 -21.48 22.94 -28.01
N LYS A 523 -21.99 21.70 -28.08
CA LYS A 523 -21.28 20.52 -28.59
C LYS A 523 -20.80 20.71 -30.03
N GLY A 524 -19.62 20.17 -30.33
CA GLY A 524 -19.07 20.10 -31.69
C GLY A 524 -18.46 21.41 -32.19
N GLN A 525 -18.49 22.45 -31.36
CA GLN A 525 -18.00 23.79 -31.69
C GLN A 525 -16.51 23.94 -31.32
N GLN A 526 -15.87 25.02 -31.79
CA GLN A 526 -14.48 25.32 -31.41
C GLN A 526 -14.32 25.40 -29.88
N ASN A 527 -13.25 24.79 -29.34
CA ASN A 527 -12.99 24.60 -27.90
C ASN A 527 -14.07 23.74 -27.17
N CYS A 528 -14.87 22.96 -27.90
CA CYS A 528 -15.82 21.98 -27.37
C CYS A 528 -16.20 20.91 -28.41
N CYS A 529 -15.21 20.46 -29.20
CA CYS A 529 -15.46 19.49 -30.28
C CYS A 529 -15.84 18.10 -29.75
N GLY A 530 -15.25 17.68 -28.63
CA GLY A 530 -15.43 16.35 -28.04
C GLY A 530 -14.66 15.24 -28.77
N LEU A 531 -14.36 14.15 -28.05
CA LEU A 531 -13.63 13.00 -28.60
C LEU A 531 -14.35 12.30 -29.75
N LEU A 532 -15.68 12.24 -29.73
CA LEU A 532 -16.47 11.64 -30.81
C LEU A 532 -16.21 12.32 -32.15
N ASN A 533 -16.13 13.65 -32.18
CA ASN A 533 -15.83 14.39 -33.40
C ASN A 533 -14.42 14.06 -33.92
N ALA A 534 -13.43 13.93 -33.03
CA ALA A 534 -12.09 13.49 -33.40
C ALA A 534 -12.07 12.06 -33.98
N ALA A 535 -12.83 11.14 -33.39
CA ALA A 535 -13.02 9.80 -33.94
C ALA A 535 -13.66 9.85 -35.33
N GLU A 536 -14.73 10.65 -35.50
CA GLU A 536 -15.53 10.73 -36.71
C GLU A 536 -14.92 11.50 -37.87
N ASN A 537 -13.88 12.27 -37.61
CA ASN A 537 -13.21 13.05 -38.63
C ASN A 537 -12.31 12.19 -39.53
N THR A 538 -12.48 12.31 -40.84
CA THR A 538 -11.62 11.63 -41.82
C THR A 538 -10.29 12.36 -42.09
N ARG A 539 -10.08 13.55 -41.49
CA ARG A 539 -8.82 14.28 -41.61
C ARG A 539 -7.78 13.72 -40.63
N SER A 540 -6.61 13.37 -41.15
CA SER A 540 -5.50 12.75 -40.39
C SER A 540 -4.96 13.61 -39.23
N ASP A 541 -5.19 14.92 -39.23
CA ASP A 541 -4.80 15.83 -38.15
C ASP A 541 -5.73 15.81 -36.94
N ARG A 542 -6.93 15.22 -37.07
CA ARG A 542 -7.94 15.13 -36.02
C ARG A 542 -8.16 13.71 -35.49
N THR A 543 -7.33 12.75 -35.92
CA THR A 543 -7.36 11.39 -35.39
C THR A 543 -7.00 11.36 -33.91
N ILE A 544 -7.61 10.43 -33.17
CA ILE A 544 -7.34 10.17 -31.75
C ILE A 544 -5.92 9.60 -31.61
N LYS A 545 -5.01 10.47 -31.18
CA LYS A 545 -3.65 10.12 -30.78
C LYS A 545 -3.08 11.17 -29.82
N TRP A 546 -2.10 10.76 -29.03
CA TRP A 546 -1.31 11.64 -28.18
C TRP A 546 -0.40 12.49 -29.05
N ARG A 547 -0.34 13.79 -28.78
CA ARG A 547 0.38 14.74 -29.63
C ARG A 547 1.26 15.67 -28.81
N ASN A 548 2.42 16.01 -29.35
CA ASN A 548 3.28 17.04 -28.77
C ASN A 548 3.49 18.17 -29.78
N ARG A 549 4.38 19.12 -29.45
CA ARG A 549 4.65 20.28 -30.31
C ARG A 549 5.32 19.94 -31.66
N ASN A 550 5.85 18.73 -31.80
CA ASN A 550 6.52 18.27 -33.02
C ASN A 550 5.53 17.62 -34.01
N ASP A 551 4.28 17.38 -33.58
CA ASP A 551 3.21 16.99 -34.48
C ASP A 551 2.78 18.18 -35.38
N ASN A 552 2.55 17.88 -36.65
CA ASN A 552 2.01 18.85 -37.62
C ASN A 552 0.72 19.49 -37.10
N LYS A 553 0.63 20.83 -37.14
CA LYS A 553 -0.45 21.70 -36.63
C LYS A 553 -0.47 21.89 -35.11
N TYR A 554 0.49 21.35 -34.39
CA TYR A 554 0.65 21.52 -32.93
C TYR A 554 1.86 22.40 -32.59
N GLU A 555 2.46 23.08 -33.56
CA GLU A 555 3.61 23.97 -33.38
C GLU A 555 3.27 25.17 -32.47
N PHE A 556 1.99 25.53 -32.37
CA PHE A 556 1.50 26.58 -31.47
C PHE A 556 1.76 26.29 -29.99
N LEU A 557 1.97 25.01 -29.62
CA LEU A 557 2.35 24.60 -28.28
C LEU A 557 3.71 25.17 -27.86
N SER A 558 4.64 25.32 -28.82
CA SER A 558 5.93 25.98 -28.59
C SER A 558 5.74 27.45 -28.18
N GLY A 559 4.84 28.17 -28.86
CA GLY A 559 4.47 29.55 -28.52
C GLY A 559 3.76 29.69 -27.16
N ARG A 560 3.21 28.58 -26.63
CA ARG A 560 2.61 28.51 -25.28
C ARG A 560 3.60 28.04 -24.21
N GLY A 561 4.84 27.70 -24.58
CA GLY A 561 5.89 27.26 -23.65
C GLY A 561 5.74 25.80 -23.20
N VAL A 562 5.01 24.97 -23.96
CA VAL A 562 4.88 23.54 -23.66
C VAL A 562 6.17 22.81 -24.12
N PRO A 563 6.84 22.04 -23.24
CA PRO A 563 8.03 21.27 -23.61
C PRO A 563 7.71 20.23 -24.70
N GLU A 564 8.70 19.88 -25.53
CA GLU A 564 8.48 18.90 -26.61
C GLU A 564 8.27 17.48 -26.12
N GLU A 565 8.76 17.21 -24.93
CA GLU A 565 8.65 15.94 -24.25
C GLU A 565 7.26 15.70 -23.65
N VAL A 566 6.42 16.74 -23.60
CA VAL A 566 5.05 16.67 -23.08
C VAL A 566 4.08 16.29 -24.20
N TYR A 567 3.47 15.12 -24.05
CA TYR A 567 2.38 14.65 -24.91
C TYR A 567 1.02 15.00 -24.33
N LEU A 568 0.17 15.64 -25.13
CA LEU A 568 -1.21 16.00 -24.80
C LEU A 568 -2.13 14.79 -24.96
N PRO A 569 -2.96 14.47 -23.95
CA PRO A 569 -4.01 13.48 -24.09
C PRO A 569 -4.98 13.83 -25.22
N PRO A 570 -5.43 12.85 -26.04
CA PRO A 570 -6.47 13.08 -27.05
C PRO A 570 -7.73 13.72 -26.46
N ARG A 571 -8.08 13.35 -25.23
CA ARG A 571 -9.20 13.93 -24.47
C ARG A 571 -8.96 15.42 -24.21
N LYS A 572 -7.80 15.80 -23.66
CA LYS A 572 -7.44 17.20 -23.41
C LYS A 572 -7.44 18.04 -24.69
N GLN A 573 -6.93 17.50 -25.79
CA GLN A 573 -6.96 18.18 -27.11
C GLN A 573 -8.39 18.54 -27.56
N ASN A 574 -9.40 17.80 -27.07
CA ASN A 574 -10.80 17.93 -27.45
C ASN A 574 -11.72 18.37 -26.28
N LEU A 575 -11.13 18.76 -25.14
CA LEU A 575 -11.84 19.17 -23.92
C LEU A 575 -12.81 20.32 -24.20
N CYS A 576 -14.01 20.24 -23.65
CA CYS A 576 -14.95 21.36 -23.68
C CYS A 576 -14.63 22.43 -22.63
N PHE A 577 -14.23 23.61 -23.09
CA PHE A 577 -14.09 24.83 -22.28
C PHE A 577 -14.58 26.05 -23.05
N LYS A 578 -15.49 25.82 -24.02
CA LYS A 578 -16.01 26.84 -24.93
C LYS A 578 -16.59 28.03 -24.17
N ASP A 579 -16.35 29.19 -24.75
CA ASP A 579 -16.83 30.49 -24.28
C ASP A 579 -16.22 30.92 -22.94
N LEU A 580 -15.28 30.19 -22.34
CA LEU A 580 -14.50 30.67 -21.18
C LEU A 580 -13.51 31.80 -21.53
N ASP A 581 -13.37 32.14 -22.81
CA ASP A 581 -12.57 33.25 -23.33
C ASP A 581 -13.43 34.42 -23.88
N LYS A 582 -14.76 34.28 -23.93
CA LYS A 582 -15.65 35.35 -24.42
C LYS A 582 -15.66 36.55 -23.48
N ARG A 583 -15.82 37.76 -24.02
CA ARG A 583 -15.76 38.99 -23.21
C ARG A 583 -17.08 39.35 -22.50
N GLU A 584 -18.19 38.70 -22.84
CA GLU A 584 -19.55 39.08 -22.45
C GLU A 584 -19.90 38.76 -20.98
N PHE A 585 -19.24 37.79 -20.34
CA PHE A 585 -19.37 37.54 -18.90
C PHE A 585 -18.29 38.29 -18.13
N THR A 586 -18.65 39.02 -17.07
CA THR A 586 -17.70 39.87 -16.33
C THR A 586 -17.73 39.62 -14.83
N THR A 587 -18.49 38.63 -14.37
CA THR A 587 -18.72 38.31 -12.97
C THR A 587 -18.44 36.84 -12.69
N THR A 588 -18.17 36.52 -11.43
CA THR A 588 -17.97 35.15 -10.95
C THR A 588 -19.25 34.31 -11.09
N ASP A 589 -20.43 34.91 -10.95
CA ASP A 589 -21.70 34.19 -11.10
C ASP A 589 -21.93 33.72 -12.54
N GLN A 590 -21.65 34.59 -13.51
CA GLN A 590 -21.71 34.24 -14.93
C GLN A 590 -20.64 33.20 -15.30
N LEU A 591 -19.44 33.30 -14.69
CA LEU A 591 -18.40 32.29 -14.84
C LEU A 591 -18.85 30.93 -14.29
N LYS A 592 -19.49 30.89 -13.11
CA LYS A 592 -20.06 29.68 -12.53
C LYS A 592 -21.08 29.05 -13.47
N GLU A 593 -22.02 29.84 -13.98
CA GLU A 593 -23.04 29.34 -14.92
C GLU A 593 -22.40 28.73 -16.17
N GLN A 594 -21.41 29.42 -16.77
CA GLN A 594 -20.71 28.91 -17.94
C GLN A 594 -19.88 27.67 -17.63
N LEU A 595 -19.23 27.61 -16.46
CA LEU A 595 -18.44 26.47 -16.02
C LEU A 595 -19.30 25.21 -15.86
N LEU A 596 -20.52 25.34 -15.33
CA LEU A 596 -21.48 24.24 -15.25
C LEU A 596 -21.93 23.77 -16.63
N LYS A 597 -22.18 24.70 -17.56
CA LYS A 597 -22.55 24.37 -18.97
C LYS A 597 -21.44 23.59 -19.67
N VAL A 598 -20.19 24.05 -19.59
CA VAL A 598 -19.06 23.36 -20.24
C VAL A 598 -18.76 22.03 -19.56
N GLY A 599 -18.85 21.94 -18.22
CA GLY A 599 -18.68 20.69 -17.49
C GLY A 599 -19.69 19.63 -17.93
N ALA A 600 -20.98 19.95 -17.95
CA ALA A 600 -21.97 19.00 -18.41
C ALA A 600 -21.87 18.70 -19.91
N THR A 601 -21.48 19.66 -20.75
CA THR A 601 -21.25 19.38 -22.18
C THR A 601 -20.05 18.47 -22.40
N GLU A 602 -18.98 18.61 -21.61
CA GLU A 602 -17.86 17.66 -21.61
C GLU A 602 -18.31 16.27 -21.19
N GLY A 603 -19.11 16.18 -20.12
CA GLY A 603 -19.75 14.93 -19.71
C GLY A 603 -20.52 14.28 -20.85
N TYR A 604 -21.37 15.06 -21.52
CA TYR A 604 -22.16 14.62 -22.68
C TYR A 604 -21.28 14.15 -23.85
N ASN A 605 -20.23 14.89 -24.18
CA ASN A 605 -19.28 14.52 -25.23
C ASN A 605 -18.59 13.17 -24.94
N LEU A 606 -18.20 12.94 -23.69
CA LEU A 606 -17.64 11.66 -23.25
C LEU A 606 -18.69 10.55 -23.29
N GLY A 607 -19.91 10.81 -22.80
CA GLY A 607 -21.02 9.85 -22.86
C GLY A 607 -21.28 9.35 -24.28
N GLU A 608 -21.36 10.28 -25.23
CA GLU A 608 -21.55 10.01 -26.65
C GLU A 608 -20.37 9.24 -27.28
N TYR A 609 -19.13 9.59 -26.91
CA TYR A 609 -17.94 8.86 -27.34
C TYR A 609 -17.99 7.39 -26.91
N TYR A 610 -18.25 7.12 -25.62
CA TYR A 610 -18.27 5.76 -25.09
C TYR A 610 -19.51 4.96 -25.52
N LYS A 611 -20.64 5.63 -25.77
CA LYS A 611 -21.81 5.03 -26.40
C LYS A 611 -21.46 4.52 -27.80
N ASN A 612 -20.92 5.39 -28.65
CA ASN A 612 -20.57 5.04 -30.02
C ASN A 612 -19.42 4.03 -30.12
N LYS A 613 -18.43 4.10 -29.22
CA LYS A 613 -17.33 3.14 -29.12
C LYS A 613 -17.82 1.71 -28.85
N LYS A 614 -18.88 1.56 -28.05
CA LYS A 614 -19.49 0.25 -27.76
C LYS A 614 -20.20 -0.33 -28.99
N ASP A 615 -20.80 0.53 -29.82
CA ASP A 615 -21.70 0.13 -30.91
C ASP A 615 -20.99 0.00 -32.28
N ASN A 616 -19.73 0.42 -32.40
CA ASN A 616 -19.01 0.53 -33.68
C ASN A 616 -17.59 -0.07 -33.65
N ASN A 617 -16.92 -0.10 -34.82
CA ASN A 617 -15.56 -0.62 -34.99
C ASN A 617 -14.53 0.11 -34.09
N ALA A 618 -13.80 -0.65 -33.27
CA ALA A 618 -12.83 -0.18 -32.28
C ALA A 618 -11.68 0.67 -32.84
N ASP A 619 -11.23 0.45 -34.08
CA ASP A 619 -10.03 1.10 -34.63
C ASP A 619 -10.12 2.63 -34.68
N LYS A 620 -11.34 3.15 -34.88
CA LYS A 620 -11.65 4.58 -34.95
C LYS A 620 -11.78 5.22 -33.56
N TYR A 621 -12.10 4.41 -32.54
CA TYR A 621 -12.33 4.82 -31.16
C TYR A 621 -11.16 4.39 -30.27
N SER A 622 -9.97 4.89 -30.62
CA SER A 622 -8.68 4.45 -30.07
C SER A 622 -8.28 5.10 -28.74
N TYR A 623 -9.20 5.65 -27.95
CA TYR A 623 -8.92 6.14 -26.60
C TYR A 623 -9.56 5.20 -25.58
N ASP A 624 -8.74 4.46 -24.85
CA ASP A 624 -9.12 3.27 -24.07
C ASP A 624 -9.16 3.49 -22.55
N VAL A 625 -8.96 4.72 -22.09
CA VAL A 625 -9.17 5.12 -20.68
C VAL A 625 -10.61 4.84 -20.27
N SER A 626 -10.84 4.42 -19.03
CA SER A 626 -12.17 4.15 -18.51
C SER A 626 -13.05 5.41 -18.49
N PRO A 627 -14.38 5.31 -18.67
CA PRO A 627 -15.22 6.50 -18.71
C PRO A 627 -15.18 7.33 -17.43
N CYS A 628 -15.00 6.68 -16.28
CA CYS A 628 -14.90 7.38 -15.01
C CYS A 628 -13.61 8.20 -14.93
N ASN A 629 -12.46 7.59 -15.26
CA ASN A 629 -11.19 8.30 -15.20
C ASN A 629 -11.10 9.39 -16.28
N ALA A 630 -11.68 9.19 -17.46
CA ALA A 630 -11.81 10.26 -18.46
C ALA A 630 -12.59 11.47 -17.92
N LEU A 631 -13.69 11.26 -17.19
CA LEU A 631 -14.41 12.35 -16.50
C LEU A 631 -13.54 13.01 -15.43
N LYS A 632 -12.81 12.23 -14.62
CA LYS A 632 -11.91 12.77 -13.59
C LYS A 632 -10.81 13.63 -14.20
N TYR A 633 -10.15 13.16 -15.26
CA TYR A 633 -9.10 13.93 -15.93
C TYR A 633 -9.64 15.22 -16.56
N SER A 634 -10.83 15.18 -17.18
CA SER A 634 -11.50 16.39 -17.69
C SER A 634 -11.87 17.38 -16.58
N PHE A 635 -12.33 16.88 -15.43
CA PHE A 635 -12.64 17.71 -14.26
C PHE A 635 -11.38 18.41 -13.72
N LEU A 636 -10.27 17.68 -13.61
CA LEU A 636 -8.99 18.20 -13.15
C LEU A 636 -8.36 19.19 -14.15
N ASP A 637 -8.55 18.99 -15.46
CA ASP A 637 -8.11 19.98 -16.45
C ASP A 637 -8.94 21.27 -16.41
N LEU A 638 -10.27 21.16 -16.18
CA LEU A 638 -11.12 22.33 -15.97
C LEU A 638 -10.71 23.08 -14.69
N ARG A 639 -10.36 22.36 -13.62
CA ARG A 639 -9.77 22.94 -12.41
C ARG A 639 -8.52 23.75 -12.73
N ASP A 640 -7.58 23.17 -13.47
CA ASP A 640 -6.32 23.85 -13.80
C ASP A 640 -6.55 25.10 -14.66
N ILE A 641 -7.53 25.09 -15.56
CA ILE A 641 -7.93 26.28 -16.34
C ILE A 641 -8.41 27.39 -15.40
N ILE A 642 -9.30 27.07 -14.46
CA ILE A 642 -9.83 28.05 -13.49
C ILE A 642 -8.74 28.58 -12.56
N LEU A 643 -7.90 27.69 -12.04
CA LEU A 643 -6.79 28.05 -11.15
C LEU A 643 -5.65 28.79 -11.88
N GLY A 644 -5.59 28.74 -13.21
CA GLY A 644 -4.54 29.36 -14.02
C GLY A 644 -3.25 28.52 -14.08
N TYR A 645 -3.35 27.21 -13.90
CA TYR A 645 -2.24 26.24 -13.95
C TYR A 645 -2.18 25.44 -15.23
N ASP A 646 -3.18 25.57 -16.10
CA ASP A 646 -3.22 24.86 -17.37
C ASP A 646 -2.07 25.28 -18.32
N MET A 647 -1.30 24.30 -18.80
CA MET A 647 -0.17 24.52 -19.71
C MET A 647 -0.58 25.11 -21.06
N LEU A 648 -1.81 24.87 -21.52
CA LEU A 648 -2.30 25.36 -22.81
C LEU A 648 -2.82 26.79 -22.68
N GLU A 649 -3.20 27.25 -21.49
CA GLU A 649 -3.70 28.62 -21.28
C GLU A 649 -2.72 29.48 -20.44
N PRO A 650 -1.55 29.88 -20.98
CA PRO A 650 -0.65 30.85 -20.33
C PRO A 650 -1.17 32.28 -20.42
N SER A 651 -0.49 33.21 -19.71
CA SER A 651 -0.86 34.62 -19.48
C SER A 651 -1.01 35.52 -20.72
N LYS A 652 -1.06 34.94 -21.93
CA LYS A 652 -1.28 35.62 -23.22
C LYS A 652 -2.46 35.04 -24.00
N THR A 653 -3.10 33.99 -23.47
CA THR A 653 -4.27 33.36 -24.07
C THR A 653 -5.56 34.08 -23.69
N GLY A 654 -6.59 33.93 -24.53
CA GLY A 654 -7.89 34.56 -24.29
C GLY A 654 -8.50 34.13 -22.96
N THR A 655 -8.47 32.83 -22.67
CA THR A 655 -9.04 32.23 -21.46
C THR A 655 -8.36 32.75 -20.20
N GLU A 656 -7.03 32.67 -20.10
CA GLU A 656 -6.31 33.10 -18.88
C GLU A 656 -6.39 34.61 -18.66
N ASN A 657 -6.33 35.41 -19.74
CA ASN A 657 -6.57 36.85 -19.65
C ASN A 657 -7.97 37.14 -19.10
N LYS A 658 -8.98 36.36 -19.53
CA LYS A 658 -10.35 36.54 -19.09
C LYS A 658 -10.55 36.15 -17.64
N MET A 659 -10.00 35.01 -17.21
CA MET A 659 -10.00 34.61 -15.80
C MET A 659 -9.35 35.69 -14.94
N LYS A 660 -8.20 36.22 -15.38
CA LYS A 660 -7.51 37.31 -14.69
C LYS A 660 -8.41 38.54 -14.53
N GLU A 661 -9.13 38.95 -15.57
CA GLU A 661 -10.06 40.09 -15.51
C GLU A 661 -11.22 39.86 -14.54
N ILE A 662 -11.84 38.68 -14.54
CA ILE A 662 -13.00 38.36 -13.70
C ILE A 662 -12.64 38.40 -12.22
N PHE A 663 -11.51 37.78 -11.85
CA PHE A 663 -11.08 37.69 -10.46
C PHE A 663 -10.36 38.94 -9.95
N LYS A 664 -9.85 39.81 -10.84
CA LYS A 664 -9.21 41.10 -10.47
C LYS A 664 -10.15 42.07 -9.74
N LYS A 665 -11.47 41.86 -9.79
CA LYS A 665 -12.44 42.64 -9.01
C LYS A 665 -12.26 42.49 -7.49
N GLY A 666 -11.55 41.47 -7.01
CA GLY A 666 -11.20 41.27 -5.60
C GLY A 666 -9.94 42.01 -5.11
N GLY A 667 -9.13 42.57 -6.01
CA GLY A 667 -7.83 43.16 -5.67
C GLY A 667 -6.78 43.04 -6.80
N LYS A 668 -5.64 43.70 -6.65
CA LYS A 668 -4.60 43.81 -7.71
C LYS A 668 -3.97 42.45 -8.09
N SER A 669 -3.87 41.51 -7.15
CA SER A 669 -3.31 40.15 -7.30
C SER A 669 -4.36 39.03 -7.30
N SER A 670 -5.63 39.34 -7.05
CA SER A 670 -6.72 38.35 -6.99
C SER A 670 -6.95 37.62 -8.31
N GLY A 671 -6.52 38.20 -9.43
CA GLY A 671 -6.57 37.60 -10.75
C GLY A 671 -5.37 36.74 -11.12
N ASP A 672 -4.33 36.65 -10.30
CA ASP A 672 -3.13 35.87 -10.66
C ASP A 672 -3.36 34.35 -10.48
N PRO A 673 -2.65 33.50 -11.25
CA PRO A 673 -2.71 32.05 -11.08
C PRO A 673 -2.52 31.61 -9.63
N GLY A 674 -3.40 30.73 -9.14
CA GLY A 674 -3.32 30.21 -7.78
C GLY A 674 -3.79 31.16 -6.68
N SER A 675 -4.32 32.35 -7.02
CA SER A 675 -4.83 33.30 -6.04
C SER A 675 -5.88 32.69 -5.12
N LYS A 676 -6.03 33.29 -3.92
CA LYS A 676 -7.04 32.86 -2.94
C LYS A 676 -8.44 32.88 -3.54
N GLU A 677 -8.75 33.87 -4.37
CA GLU A 677 -10.06 34.07 -4.99
C GLU A 677 -10.36 32.99 -6.03
N ARG A 678 -9.40 32.64 -6.90
CA ARG A 678 -9.56 31.54 -7.85
C ARG A 678 -9.74 30.20 -7.14
N ARG A 679 -8.97 29.94 -6.07
CA ARG A 679 -9.09 28.73 -5.23
C ARG A 679 -10.42 28.65 -4.52
N THR A 680 -10.86 29.76 -3.90
CA THR A 680 -12.16 29.84 -3.21
C THR A 680 -13.29 29.59 -4.21
N PHE A 681 -13.24 30.24 -5.37
CA PHE A 681 -14.23 30.03 -6.42
C PHE A 681 -14.27 28.57 -6.90
N TRP A 682 -13.14 27.93 -7.13
CA TRP A 682 -13.13 26.52 -7.49
C TRP A 682 -13.74 25.66 -6.37
N ASN A 683 -13.28 25.83 -5.13
CA ASN A 683 -13.72 25.03 -3.98
C ASN A 683 -15.23 25.17 -3.72
N ASP A 684 -15.79 26.37 -3.90
CA ASP A 684 -17.21 26.65 -3.71
C ASP A 684 -18.10 26.03 -4.80
N ASN A 685 -17.52 25.64 -5.95
CA ASN A 685 -18.29 25.22 -7.13
C ASN A 685 -17.94 23.82 -7.65
N GLN A 686 -16.81 23.24 -7.24
CA GLN A 686 -16.28 21.97 -7.77
C GLN A 686 -17.28 20.80 -7.65
N GLU A 687 -18.05 20.71 -6.56
CA GLU A 687 -19.08 19.68 -6.42
C GLU A 687 -20.20 19.83 -7.45
N CYS A 688 -20.62 21.08 -7.74
CA CYS A 688 -21.64 21.34 -8.74
C CYS A 688 -21.12 21.01 -10.15
N VAL A 689 -19.84 21.31 -10.44
CA VAL A 689 -19.19 20.97 -11.70
C VAL A 689 -19.14 19.46 -11.89
N TRP A 690 -18.74 18.70 -10.86
CA TRP A 690 -18.70 17.24 -10.92
C TRP A 690 -20.08 16.64 -11.18
N LYS A 691 -21.11 17.09 -10.44
CA LYS A 691 -22.50 16.66 -10.67
C LYS A 691 -22.99 16.99 -12.08
N ALA A 692 -22.65 18.18 -12.59
CA ALA A 692 -22.99 18.60 -13.94
C ALA A 692 -22.35 17.67 -14.99
N MET A 693 -21.07 17.32 -14.83
CA MET A 693 -20.37 16.35 -15.69
C MET A 693 -21.04 14.96 -15.67
N LEU A 694 -21.41 14.45 -14.51
CA LEU A 694 -22.10 13.15 -14.38
C LEU A 694 -23.48 13.17 -15.05
N CYS A 695 -24.24 14.25 -14.90
CA CYS A 695 -25.53 14.40 -15.56
C CYS A 695 -25.40 14.52 -17.08
N GLY A 696 -24.43 15.30 -17.55
CA GLY A 696 -24.11 15.37 -18.98
C GLY A 696 -23.76 14.00 -19.56
N TYR A 697 -22.91 13.23 -18.86
CA TYR A 697 -22.54 11.88 -19.27
C TYR A 697 -23.75 10.96 -19.39
N LYS A 698 -24.66 10.99 -18.39
CA LYS A 698 -25.92 10.24 -18.41
C LYS A 698 -26.74 10.60 -19.65
N SER A 699 -26.88 11.88 -19.96
CA SER A 699 -27.63 12.35 -21.14
C SER A 699 -26.96 11.95 -22.47
N GLY A 700 -25.63 11.88 -22.53
CA GLY A 700 -24.92 11.46 -23.75
C GLY A 700 -24.86 9.94 -23.95
N ARG A 701 -24.99 9.15 -22.89
CA ARG A 701 -24.92 7.68 -22.94
C ARG A 701 -26.29 6.99 -22.80
N ASP A 702 -27.33 7.75 -22.51
CA ASP A 702 -28.67 7.26 -22.11
C ASP A 702 -28.68 6.41 -20.82
N GLN A 703 -27.57 6.38 -20.08
CA GLN A 703 -27.37 5.56 -18.88
C GLN A 703 -26.42 6.26 -17.90
N PRO A 704 -26.70 6.24 -16.58
CA PRO A 704 -25.76 6.78 -15.59
C PRO A 704 -24.47 5.95 -15.55
N LEU A 705 -23.39 6.59 -15.11
CA LEU A 705 -22.13 5.89 -14.90
C LEU A 705 -22.10 5.27 -13.50
N GLU A 706 -22.12 3.94 -13.43
CA GLU A 706 -22.01 3.22 -12.17
C GLU A 706 -20.61 3.38 -11.56
N ASN A 707 -20.54 3.38 -10.21
CA ASN A 707 -19.28 3.42 -9.45
C ASN A 707 -18.37 4.64 -9.73
N CYS A 708 -18.95 5.76 -10.20
CA CYS A 708 -18.20 6.99 -10.50
C CYS A 708 -18.74 8.25 -9.77
N ASN A 709 -19.43 8.08 -8.65
CA ASN A 709 -19.99 9.23 -7.92
C ASN A 709 -18.94 10.00 -7.11
N THR A 710 -17.77 9.41 -6.86
CA THR A 710 -16.70 10.03 -6.07
C THR A 710 -15.91 11.05 -6.91
N MET A 711 -15.98 12.31 -6.51
CA MET A 711 -15.21 13.40 -7.11
C MET A 711 -13.70 13.21 -6.84
N PRO A 712 -12.82 13.56 -7.79
CA PRO A 712 -11.38 13.61 -7.55
C PRO A 712 -11.02 14.45 -6.31
N SER A 713 -10.18 13.91 -5.43
CA SER A 713 -9.69 14.59 -4.23
C SER A 713 -8.35 15.28 -4.49
N ASP A 714 -8.14 16.43 -3.88
CA ASP A 714 -6.85 17.14 -3.91
C ASP A 714 -5.74 16.39 -3.16
N THR A 715 -6.07 15.43 -2.29
CA THR A 715 -5.09 14.52 -1.67
C THR A 715 -4.46 13.58 -2.70
N THR A 716 -5.27 13.06 -3.63
CA THR A 716 -4.82 12.18 -4.70
C THR A 716 -4.23 12.97 -5.86
N TYR A 717 -4.84 14.13 -6.17
CA TYR A 717 -4.45 15.00 -7.28
C TYR A 717 -4.05 16.38 -6.76
N PRO A 718 -2.83 16.53 -6.20
CA PRO A 718 -2.40 17.76 -5.55
C PRO A 718 -2.48 18.98 -6.45
N ILE A 719 -2.72 20.12 -5.82
CA ILE A 719 -2.77 21.44 -6.44
C ILE A 719 -1.42 22.13 -6.19
N GLY A 720 -0.82 22.68 -7.26
CA GLY A 720 0.41 23.47 -7.14
C GLY A 720 0.22 24.71 -6.27
N ASN A 721 1.31 25.22 -5.69
CA ASN A 721 1.30 26.48 -4.95
C ASN A 721 1.40 27.68 -5.90
N ASP A 722 2.04 27.47 -7.03
CA ASP A 722 2.26 28.43 -8.09
C ASP A 722 1.99 27.76 -9.45
N ARG A 723 2.11 28.55 -10.52
CA ARG A 723 1.88 28.04 -11.86
C ARG A 723 2.91 26.98 -12.28
N ASP A 724 4.16 27.08 -11.83
CA ASP A 724 5.24 26.15 -12.19
C ASP A 724 4.98 24.75 -11.61
N SER A 725 4.67 24.67 -10.32
CA SER A 725 4.24 23.42 -9.67
C SER A 725 2.90 22.91 -10.21
N GLY A 726 1.96 23.80 -10.50
CA GLY A 726 0.67 23.45 -11.09
C GLY A 726 0.78 22.76 -12.45
N THR A 727 1.60 23.32 -13.36
CA THR A 727 1.84 22.71 -14.68
C THR A 727 2.57 21.37 -14.57
N LYS A 728 3.48 21.21 -13.60
CA LYS A 728 4.15 19.93 -13.33
C LYS A 728 3.19 18.85 -12.84
N PHE A 729 2.26 19.18 -11.93
CA PHE A 729 1.21 18.25 -11.53
C PHE A 729 0.26 17.91 -12.67
N GLN A 730 -0.02 18.84 -13.58
CA GLN A 730 -0.80 18.55 -14.79
C GLN A 730 -0.09 17.57 -15.70
N PHE A 731 1.22 17.73 -15.92
CA PHE A 731 2.03 16.79 -16.67
C PHE A 731 1.99 15.37 -16.07
N LEU A 732 2.10 15.25 -14.75
CA LEU A 732 1.98 13.96 -14.05
C LEU A 732 0.62 13.28 -14.21
N ARG A 733 -0.48 14.06 -14.24
CA ARG A 733 -1.81 13.52 -14.53
C ARG A 733 -1.92 13.02 -15.97
N TRP A 734 -1.31 13.71 -16.93
CA TRP A 734 -1.31 13.25 -18.32
C TRP A 734 -0.45 11.98 -18.50
N ILE A 735 0.60 11.79 -17.68
CA ILE A 735 1.34 10.51 -17.60
C ILE A 735 0.42 9.37 -17.12
N GLU A 736 -0.34 9.60 -16.07
CA GLU A 736 -1.28 8.61 -15.51
C GLU A 736 -2.37 8.25 -16.54
N GLU A 737 -2.93 9.25 -17.21
CA GLU A 737 -3.89 9.02 -18.30
C GLU A 737 -3.26 8.26 -19.48
N TRP A 738 -1.99 8.54 -19.80
CA TRP A 738 -1.23 7.84 -20.84
C TRP A 738 -1.00 6.38 -20.47
N SER A 739 -0.64 6.09 -19.21
CA SER A 739 -0.40 4.72 -18.76
C SER A 739 -1.69 3.90 -18.77
N GLU A 740 -2.84 4.48 -18.38
CA GLU A 740 -4.15 3.82 -18.47
C GLU A 740 -4.53 3.50 -19.94
N ASP A 741 -4.37 4.47 -20.84
CA ASP A 741 -4.67 4.28 -22.28
C ASP A 741 -3.76 3.21 -22.90
N PHE A 742 -2.46 3.24 -22.61
CA PHE A 742 -1.49 2.25 -23.05
C PHE A 742 -1.82 0.86 -22.52
N CYS A 743 -2.08 0.74 -21.21
CA CYS A 743 -2.31 -0.55 -20.54
C CYS A 743 -3.58 -1.24 -21.03
N ALA A 744 -4.68 -0.50 -21.23
CA ALA A 744 -5.91 -1.05 -21.77
C ALA A 744 -5.69 -1.65 -23.18
N LYS A 745 -4.90 -0.97 -24.04
CA LYS A 745 -4.53 -1.46 -25.37
C LYS A 745 -3.60 -2.67 -25.31
N ARG A 746 -2.56 -2.60 -24.47
CA ARG A 746 -1.61 -3.70 -24.27
C ARG A 746 -2.35 -4.95 -23.85
N LYS A 747 -3.22 -4.84 -22.85
CA LYS A 747 -4.06 -5.93 -22.35
C LYS A 747 -4.88 -6.56 -23.47
N THR A 748 -5.64 -5.76 -24.21
CA THR A 748 -6.48 -6.25 -25.32
C THR A 748 -5.67 -7.04 -26.35
N LEU A 749 -4.50 -6.53 -26.74
CA LEU A 749 -3.64 -7.19 -27.72
C LEU A 749 -2.97 -8.45 -27.14
N ALA A 750 -2.55 -8.42 -25.87
CA ALA A 750 -1.97 -9.57 -25.17
C ALA A 750 -2.98 -10.70 -24.97
N ASP A 751 -4.21 -10.37 -24.53
CA ASP A 751 -5.30 -11.33 -24.37
C ASP A 751 -5.64 -12.00 -25.71
N ASN A 752 -5.67 -11.23 -26.80
CA ASN A 752 -5.87 -11.78 -28.15
C ASN A 752 -4.72 -12.70 -28.59
N VAL A 753 -3.47 -12.39 -28.24
CA VAL A 753 -2.33 -13.30 -28.46
C VAL A 753 -2.54 -14.60 -27.69
N VAL A 754 -2.87 -14.52 -26.40
CA VAL A 754 -3.10 -15.69 -25.54
C VAL A 754 -4.23 -16.56 -26.10
N GLU A 755 -5.35 -15.96 -26.49
CA GLU A 755 -6.51 -16.65 -27.06
C GLU A 755 -6.14 -17.36 -28.38
N LYS A 756 -5.63 -16.63 -29.37
CA LYS A 756 -5.36 -17.19 -30.70
C LYS A 756 -4.22 -18.19 -30.72
N CYS A 757 -3.22 -18.02 -29.87
CA CYS A 757 -2.14 -18.98 -29.75
C CYS A 757 -2.56 -20.24 -28.96
N LYS A 758 -3.49 -20.13 -28.02
CA LYS A 758 -4.11 -21.31 -27.39
C LYS A 758 -4.97 -22.10 -28.38
N GLU A 759 -5.74 -21.43 -29.23
CA GLU A 759 -6.48 -22.08 -30.33
C GLU A 759 -5.54 -22.82 -31.28
N CYS A 760 -4.45 -22.19 -31.71
CA CYS A 760 -3.40 -22.84 -32.53
C CYS A 760 -2.80 -24.06 -31.83
N LYS A 761 -2.47 -23.96 -30.54
CA LYS A 761 -1.93 -25.08 -29.76
C LYS A 761 -2.91 -26.25 -29.73
N ASN A 762 -4.16 -26.00 -29.37
CA ASN A 762 -5.18 -27.05 -29.31
C ASN A 762 -5.39 -27.73 -30.67
N ALA A 763 -5.45 -26.95 -31.75
CA ALA A 763 -5.58 -27.50 -33.10
C ALA A 763 -4.35 -28.34 -33.52
N SER A 764 -3.15 -27.93 -33.09
CA SER A 764 -1.92 -28.69 -33.28
C SER A 764 -1.93 -30.00 -32.49
N ASP A 765 -2.31 -29.95 -31.20
CA ASP A 765 -2.40 -31.13 -30.33
C ASP A 765 -3.40 -32.15 -30.91
N THR A 766 -4.60 -31.72 -31.32
CA THR A 766 -5.61 -32.57 -31.97
C THR A 766 -5.11 -33.21 -33.26
N TYR A 767 -4.42 -32.45 -34.11
CA TYR A 767 -3.83 -32.99 -35.35
C TYR A 767 -2.80 -34.10 -35.06
N HIS A 768 -2.01 -33.93 -34.00
CA HIS A 768 -0.95 -34.86 -33.60
C HIS A 768 -1.40 -36.02 -32.69
N GLU A 769 -2.61 -35.98 -32.11
CA GLU A 769 -3.20 -37.08 -31.33
C GLU A 769 -3.57 -38.30 -32.21
N SER A 770 -3.62 -38.15 -33.54
CA SER A 770 -3.95 -39.24 -34.47
C SER A 770 -2.75 -40.19 -34.76
N LYS A 771 -2.47 -41.06 -33.78
CA LYS A 771 -1.66 -42.30 -33.76
C LYS A 771 -0.31 -42.26 -33.04
N SER A 772 -0.23 -43.11 -32.01
CA SER A 772 1.01 -43.72 -31.52
C SER A 772 1.75 -44.42 -32.68
N GLY A 773 2.97 -43.99 -32.98
CA GLY A 773 3.96 -44.84 -33.68
C GLY A 773 4.58 -44.33 -34.99
N GLY A 774 4.69 -43.04 -35.27
CA GLY A 774 5.47 -42.54 -36.41
C GLY A 774 5.94 -41.09 -36.26
N THR A 775 7.08 -40.75 -36.86
CA THR A 775 7.60 -39.36 -36.95
C THR A 775 6.50 -38.43 -37.46
N GLY A 776 6.26 -37.32 -36.75
CA GLY A 776 5.10 -36.44 -36.93
C GLY A 776 4.76 -36.12 -38.38
N LYS A 777 3.47 -36.25 -38.72
CA LYS A 777 2.94 -35.98 -40.07
C LYS A 777 3.14 -34.51 -40.43
N GLU A 778 3.97 -34.21 -41.43
CA GLU A 778 4.09 -32.85 -41.96
C GLU A 778 2.77 -32.40 -42.62
N CYS A 779 2.26 -31.22 -42.24
CA CYS A 779 1.02 -30.65 -42.77
C CYS A 779 1.25 -30.00 -44.15
N ASN A 780 1.36 -30.84 -45.18
CA ASN A 780 1.80 -30.42 -46.53
C ASN A 780 0.67 -30.36 -47.59
N THR A 781 -0.55 -30.81 -47.30
CA THR A 781 -1.64 -30.87 -48.31
C THR A 781 -2.94 -30.19 -47.85
N SER A 782 -3.69 -29.60 -48.81
CA SER A 782 -4.93 -28.84 -48.59
C SER A 782 -6.20 -29.71 -48.46
N SER A 783 -6.07 -31.03 -48.57
CA SER A 783 -7.17 -32.00 -48.57
C SER A 783 -7.44 -32.63 -47.20
N ASP A 784 -6.57 -32.35 -46.22
CA ASP A 784 -6.73 -32.78 -44.83
C ASP A 784 -7.37 -31.62 -44.04
N LYS A 785 -8.60 -31.87 -43.58
CA LYS A 785 -9.42 -30.89 -42.86
C LYS A 785 -8.73 -30.44 -41.56
N ASP A 786 -8.15 -31.37 -40.82
CA ASP A 786 -7.51 -31.10 -39.52
C ASP A 786 -6.20 -30.31 -39.71
N CYS A 787 -5.45 -30.59 -40.79
CA CYS A 787 -4.27 -29.80 -41.19
C CYS A 787 -4.66 -28.37 -41.63
N THR A 788 -5.81 -28.19 -42.27
CA THR A 788 -6.30 -26.86 -42.70
C THR A 788 -6.79 -26.03 -41.51
N GLU A 789 -7.48 -26.65 -40.55
CA GLU A 789 -7.89 -26.03 -39.29
C GLU A 789 -6.68 -25.59 -38.46
N CYS A 790 -5.67 -26.46 -38.32
CA CYS A 790 -4.40 -26.12 -37.64
C CYS A 790 -3.67 -24.95 -38.32
N LYS A 791 -3.54 -24.94 -39.66
CA LYS A 791 -2.92 -23.83 -40.40
C LYS A 791 -3.65 -22.50 -40.19
N THR A 792 -4.97 -22.55 -40.16
CA THR A 792 -5.82 -21.37 -39.99
C THR A 792 -5.65 -20.77 -38.59
N ALA A 793 -5.75 -21.60 -37.55
CA ALA A 793 -5.57 -21.18 -36.16
C ALA A 793 -4.15 -20.62 -35.91
N CYS A 794 -3.11 -21.26 -36.43
CA CYS A 794 -1.73 -20.80 -36.26
C CYS A 794 -1.39 -19.54 -37.08
N SER A 795 -2.06 -19.34 -38.22
CA SER A 795 -1.99 -18.07 -38.94
C SER A 795 -2.66 -16.93 -38.16
N ALA A 796 -3.78 -17.21 -37.47
CA ALA A 796 -4.42 -16.23 -36.59
C ALA A 796 -3.51 -15.85 -35.39
N CYS A 797 -2.88 -16.83 -34.74
CA CYS A 797 -1.86 -16.59 -33.71
C CYS A 797 -0.70 -15.73 -34.23
N LYS A 798 -0.15 -16.05 -35.42
CA LYS A 798 0.91 -15.24 -36.07
C LYS A 798 0.51 -13.78 -36.23
N ASN A 799 -0.71 -13.55 -36.72
CA ASN A 799 -1.22 -12.22 -36.96
C ASN A 799 -1.41 -11.45 -35.64
N ALA A 800 -1.93 -12.12 -34.59
CA ALA A 800 -2.05 -11.54 -33.26
C ALA A 800 -0.67 -11.15 -32.67
N CYS A 801 0.32 -12.05 -32.74
CA CYS A 801 1.69 -11.77 -32.28
C CYS A 801 2.33 -10.62 -33.06
N THR A 802 2.10 -10.57 -34.38
CA THR A 802 2.61 -9.48 -35.23
C THR A 802 1.96 -8.15 -34.86
N ALA A 803 0.66 -8.12 -34.59
CA ALA A 803 -0.05 -6.93 -34.15
C ALA A 803 0.47 -6.42 -32.79
N TYR A 804 0.61 -7.31 -31.80
CA TYR A 804 1.17 -6.96 -30.49
C TYR A 804 2.62 -6.45 -30.61
N LYS A 805 3.47 -7.14 -31.38
CA LYS A 805 4.85 -6.72 -31.64
C LYS A 805 4.87 -5.32 -32.27
N ASN A 806 4.09 -5.09 -33.32
CA ASN A 806 4.01 -3.79 -33.96
C ASN A 806 3.55 -2.71 -32.97
N PHE A 807 2.58 -2.99 -32.10
CA PHE A 807 2.13 -2.06 -31.08
C PHE A 807 3.26 -1.65 -30.10
N VAL A 808 4.07 -2.59 -29.60
CA VAL A 808 5.15 -2.30 -28.62
C VAL A 808 6.49 -1.90 -29.23
N SER A 809 6.72 -2.20 -30.51
CA SER A 809 8.00 -2.00 -31.20
C SER A 809 7.94 -1.05 -32.40
N SER A 810 6.77 -0.53 -32.77
CA SER A 810 6.66 0.42 -33.89
C SER A 810 7.52 1.65 -33.62
N THR A 811 8.30 2.05 -34.63
CA THR A 811 9.06 3.29 -34.67
C THR A 811 8.52 4.27 -35.72
N THR A 812 7.48 3.88 -36.46
CA THR A 812 6.91 4.64 -37.58
C THR A 812 5.65 5.41 -37.17
N SER A 813 5.67 6.72 -37.39
CA SER A 813 4.61 7.68 -37.03
C SER A 813 3.50 7.77 -38.08
N GLY A 814 2.96 6.63 -38.51
CA GLY A 814 1.88 6.56 -39.51
C GLY A 814 0.48 6.75 -38.88
N GLY A 815 0.09 7.97 -38.51
CA GLY A 815 -1.26 8.30 -38.04
C GLY A 815 -1.71 7.70 -36.68
N GLN A 816 -0.92 6.77 -36.11
CA GLN A 816 -1.15 6.10 -34.82
C GLN A 816 -0.13 6.54 -33.75
N ASN A 817 -0.38 6.18 -32.49
CA ASN A 817 0.54 6.43 -31.37
C ASN A 817 1.84 5.63 -31.52
N ASN A 818 2.97 6.30 -31.34
CA ASN A 818 4.26 5.65 -31.12
C ASN A 818 4.54 5.60 -29.62
N TRP A 819 4.00 4.58 -28.96
CA TRP A 819 4.06 4.44 -27.50
C TRP A 819 5.48 4.39 -26.94
N ARG A 820 6.42 3.81 -27.70
CA ARG A 820 7.83 3.71 -27.28
C ARG A 820 8.51 5.08 -27.27
N ASP A 821 8.30 5.88 -28.32
CA ASP A 821 8.85 7.23 -28.40
C ASP A 821 8.18 8.15 -27.36
N GLN A 822 6.86 8.06 -27.21
CA GLN A 822 6.10 8.77 -26.18
C GLN A 822 6.63 8.48 -24.78
N TRP A 823 6.81 7.20 -24.44
CA TRP A 823 7.41 6.79 -23.17
C TRP A 823 8.77 7.43 -22.95
N LYS A 824 9.66 7.33 -23.95
CA LYS A 824 11.02 7.87 -23.87
C LYS A 824 10.99 9.37 -23.58
N GLN A 825 10.23 10.12 -24.37
CA GLN A 825 10.11 11.56 -24.23
C GLN A 825 9.54 11.95 -22.86
N MET A 826 8.43 11.33 -22.43
CA MET A 826 7.84 11.61 -21.12
C MET A 826 8.78 11.22 -19.96
N ASN A 827 9.57 10.15 -20.11
CA ASN A 827 10.59 9.76 -19.15
C ASN A 827 11.73 10.77 -19.07
N ASP A 828 12.18 11.28 -20.21
CA ASP A 828 13.22 12.30 -20.28
C ASP A 828 12.73 13.58 -19.58
N ARG A 829 11.48 14.00 -19.80
CA ARG A 829 10.88 15.13 -19.08
C ARG A 829 10.79 14.90 -17.58
N TYR A 830 10.33 13.71 -17.18
CA TYR A 830 10.24 13.36 -15.78
C TYR A 830 11.61 13.45 -15.10
N THR A 831 12.64 12.89 -15.75
CA THR A 831 14.03 12.92 -15.27
C THR A 831 14.55 14.34 -15.15
N GLN A 832 14.35 15.20 -16.17
CA GLN A 832 14.72 16.62 -16.11
C GLN A 832 14.05 17.32 -14.92
N LEU A 833 12.74 17.09 -14.70
CA LEU A 833 12.03 17.67 -13.58
C LEU A 833 12.60 17.21 -12.23
N MET A 834 13.02 15.95 -12.12
CA MET A 834 13.68 15.41 -10.92
C MET A 834 15.08 15.99 -10.72
N ASP A 835 15.86 16.19 -11.77
CA ASP A 835 17.18 16.80 -11.68
C ASP A 835 17.10 18.28 -11.27
N GLU A 836 16.22 19.06 -11.90
CA GLU A 836 15.92 20.44 -11.52
C GLU A 836 15.51 20.54 -10.04
N ALA A 837 14.74 19.56 -9.56
CA ALA A 837 14.30 19.45 -8.18
C ALA A 837 15.46 19.27 -7.20
N MET A 838 16.33 18.32 -7.50
CA MET A 838 17.47 17.98 -6.67
C MET A 838 18.41 19.18 -6.52
N GLU A 839 18.65 19.93 -7.60
CA GLU A 839 19.49 21.14 -7.55
C GLU A 839 18.85 22.27 -6.74
N LYS A 840 17.54 22.50 -6.86
CA LYS A 840 16.84 23.48 -6.01
C LYS A 840 16.90 23.11 -4.53
N LEU A 841 16.71 21.83 -4.20
CA LEU A 841 16.81 21.35 -2.82
C LEU A 841 18.21 21.56 -2.24
N LYS A 842 19.27 21.24 -3.01
CA LYS A 842 20.67 21.51 -2.60
C LYS A 842 20.88 23.00 -2.32
N THR A 843 20.40 23.88 -3.19
CA THR A 843 20.54 25.34 -3.05
C THR A 843 19.85 25.86 -1.78
N VAL A 844 18.62 25.43 -1.50
CA VAL A 844 17.88 25.80 -0.27
C VAL A 844 18.61 25.34 0.98
N LEU A 845 19.20 24.14 0.96
CA LEU A 845 19.98 23.61 2.08
C LEU A 845 21.29 24.41 2.29
N GLU A 846 21.95 24.86 1.23
CA GLU A 846 23.15 25.69 1.30
C GLU A 846 22.88 27.12 1.79
N GLU A 847 21.79 27.75 1.35
CA GLU A 847 21.38 29.09 1.79
C GLU A 847 21.00 29.11 3.27
N ARG A 848 20.27 28.09 3.75
CA ARG A 848 19.96 27.91 5.18
C ARG A 848 21.23 27.77 6.02
N GLN A 849 22.27 27.12 5.51
CA GLN A 849 23.57 27.01 6.19
C GLN A 849 24.37 28.32 6.19
N LYS A 850 24.23 29.17 5.17
CA LYS A 850 24.88 30.50 5.11
C LYS A 850 24.19 31.52 6.03
N ALA A 851 22.85 31.51 6.08
CA ALA A 851 22.07 32.39 6.95
C ALA A 851 22.31 32.15 8.44
N ALA A 852 22.57 30.90 8.85
CA ALA A 852 22.94 30.56 10.22
C ALA A 852 24.31 31.13 10.65
N LYS A 853 25.17 31.56 9.72
CA LYS A 853 26.53 32.03 9.99
C LYS A 853 26.69 33.56 10.06
N SER A 854 25.67 34.37 9.74
CA SER A 854 25.81 35.82 9.55
C SER A 854 25.08 36.73 10.56
N SER A 855 24.44 36.19 11.62
CA SER A 855 23.67 37.01 12.57
C SER A 855 24.51 37.49 13.78
N PRO A 856 24.61 38.81 14.07
CA PRO A 856 25.37 39.31 15.22
C PRO A 856 24.55 39.24 16.54
N SER A 857 25.24 38.91 17.61
CA SER A 857 24.70 38.66 18.96
C SER A 857 24.33 39.98 19.67
N ALA A 858 23.07 40.09 20.14
CA ALA A 858 22.64 41.10 21.10
C ALA A 858 22.01 40.41 22.32
N SER A 859 22.54 40.77 23.49
CA SER A 859 22.28 40.21 24.82
C SER A 859 20.92 40.64 25.40
N GLY A 860 20.21 39.71 26.06
CA GLY A 860 19.18 40.05 27.06
C GLY A 860 18.05 39.02 27.23
N THR A 861 18.11 38.22 28.30
CA THR A 861 17.01 37.47 28.96
C THR A 861 16.15 36.50 28.11
N GLY A 862 16.61 35.25 28.05
CA GLY A 862 15.87 34.09 28.57
C GLY A 862 14.54 33.70 27.93
N GLY A 863 14.38 33.87 26.61
CA GLY A 863 13.37 33.19 25.81
C GLY A 863 14.03 32.12 24.95
N THR A 864 13.65 30.86 25.15
CA THR A 864 14.18 29.69 24.43
C THR A 864 13.92 29.84 22.93
N SER A 865 14.99 29.95 22.14
CA SER A 865 14.93 30.07 20.69
C SER A 865 14.36 28.79 20.08
N THR A 866 13.13 28.91 19.62
CA THR A 866 12.37 27.98 18.80
C THR A 866 13.19 27.44 17.63
N THR A 867 13.20 26.12 17.47
CA THR A 867 13.14 25.51 16.13
C THR A 867 11.94 26.14 15.43
N THR A 868 12.20 27.02 14.46
CA THR A 868 11.14 27.61 13.66
C THR A 868 10.52 26.49 12.81
N THR A 869 9.47 25.89 13.35
CA THR A 869 8.35 25.36 12.59
C THR A 869 7.92 26.38 11.54
N CYS A 870 7.46 25.91 10.39
CA CYS A 870 6.53 26.61 9.52
C CYS A 870 5.56 27.46 10.37
N SER A 871 5.82 28.76 10.48
CA SER A 871 5.12 29.64 11.41
C SER A 871 4.28 30.60 10.60
N ASP A 872 2.97 30.56 10.84
CA ASP A 872 1.99 31.54 10.37
C ASP A 872 2.41 32.97 10.75
N LYS A 873 3.10 33.68 9.86
CA LYS A 873 3.07 35.14 9.82
C LYS A 873 3.04 35.65 8.39
N LYS A 874 1.92 36.33 8.08
CA LYS A 874 1.72 37.41 7.11
C LYS A 874 2.75 37.46 5.98
N ASP A 875 2.60 36.56 5.01
CA ASP A 875 2.68 36.85 3.57
C ASP A 875 2.58 35.53 2.79
N GLY A 876 1.42 34.87 2.87
CA GLY A 876 0.81 34.06 1.81
C GLY A 876 1.58 32.97 1.06
N ASN A 877 2.80 32.61 1.44
CA ASN A 877 3.60 31.58 0.79
C ASN A 877 4.41 30.82 1.84
N ASP A 878 4.58 29.51 1.59
CA ASP A 878 5.67 28.65 2.12
C ASP A 878 5.36 27.57 3.17
N CYS A 879 4.16 26.95 3.17
CA CYS A 879 3.93 25.66 3.88
C CYS A 879 3.06 24.65 3.11
N ALA A 880 3.31 24.47 1.81
CA ALA A 880 2.89 23.26 1.11
C ALA A 880 4.16 22.61 0.57
N LYS A 881 4.36 21.31 0.88
CA LYS A 881 5.48 20.52 0.32
C LYS A 881 5.55 20.83 -1.17
N SER A 882 6.70 21.30 -1.64
CA SER A 882 6.85 21.55 -3.07
C SER A 882 6.55 20.26 -3.84
N PHE A 883 6.13 20.36 -5.11
CA PHE A 883 5.90 19.22 -6.03
C PHE A 883 7.00 18.12 -5.91
N TYR A 884 8.20 18.55 -5.58
CA TYR A 884 9.41 17.77 -5.50
C TYR A 884 9.67 17.09 -4.18
N GLU A 885 9.40 17.78 -3.06
CA GLU A 885 9.41 17.16 -1.73
C GLU A 885 8.37 16.04 -1.69
N TYR A 886 7.21 16.25 -2.32
CA TYR A 886 6.20 15.21 -2.48
C TYR A 886 6.71 13.96 -3.21
N LEU A 887 7.32 14.11 -4.41
CA LEU A 887 7.78 12.95 -5.19
C LEU A 887 9.01 12.26 -4.59
N TYR A 888 9.94 13.03 -4.03
CA TYR A 888 11.16 12.52 -3.42
C TYR A 888 10.87 11.78 -2.10
N ASP A 889 10.06 12.36 -1.20
CA ASP A 889 9.65 11.73 0.05
C ASP A 889 8.83 10.45 -0.22
N SER A 890 8.06 10.44 -1.31
CA SER A 890 7.25 9.28 -1.72
C SER A 890 8.04 8.20 -2.48
N GLY A 891 9.35 8.35 -2.67
CA GLY A 891 10.20 7.35 -3.35
C GLY A 891 9.98 7.23 -4.88
N ASN A 892 9.27 8.17 -5.49
CA ASN A 892 8.91 8.14 -6.90
C ASN A 892 9.96 8.86 -7.76
N THR A 893 11.21 8.42 -7.71
CA THR A 893 12.33 9.11 -8.40
C THR A 893 12.44 8.79 -9.89
N THR A 894 11.65 7.84 -10.41
CA THR A 894 11.62 7.46 -11.83
C THR A 894 10.20 7.52 -12.37
N LEU A 895 10.04 7.69 -13.69
CA LEU A 895 8.72 7.64 -14.32
C LEU A 895 8.03 6.30 -14.05
N SER A 896 8.78 5.20 -14.06
CA SER A 896 8.27 3.86 -13.78
C SER A 896 7.74 3.71 -12.36
N SER A 897 8.45 4.23 -11.34
CA SER A 897 7.97 4.18 -9.95
C SER A 897 6.74 5.05 -9.74
N TYR A 898 6.71 6.24 -10.36
CA TYR A 898 5.52 7.08 -10.36
C TYR A 898 4.31 6.40 -11.01
N ILE A 899 4.47 5.83 -12.20
CA ILE A 899 3.39 5.10 -12.90
C ILE A 899 2.91 3.92 -12.08
N ASN A 900 3.81 3.14 -11.47
CA ASN A 900 3.43 2.04 -10.58
C ASN A 900 2.63 2.52 -9.36
N MET A 901 2.98 3.67 -8.79
CA MET A 901 2.22 4.26 -7.68
C MET A 901 0.79 4.63 -8.11
N VAL A 902 0.62 5.29 -9.26
CA VAL A 902 -0.70 5.79 -9.68
C VAL A 902 -1.55 4.73 -10.41
N SER A 903 -0.93 3.66 -10.90
CA SER A 903 -1.57 2.62 -11.71
C SER A 903 -1.86 1.33 -10.92
N GLN A 904 -1.90 1.38 -9.58
CA GLN A 904 -2.12 0.20 -8.73
C GLN A 904 -3.44 -0.54 -9.03
N ASN A 905 -4.44 0.15 -9.59
CA ASN A 905 -5.73 -0.41 -9.99
C ASN A 905 -5.89 -0.55 -11.52
N THR A 906 -4.83 -0.26 -12.29
CA THR A 906 -4.85 -0.33 -13.75
C THR A 906 -4.35 -1.70 -14.20
N ASP A 907 -5.26 -2.53 -14.70
CA ASP A 907 -4.91 -3.83 -15.27
C ASP A 907 -4.21 -3.65 -16.63
N CYS A 908 -2.90 -3.94 -16.67
CA CYS A 908 -2.05 -3.84 -17.85
C CYS A 908 -1.87 -5.19 -18.59
N GLY A 909 -2.59 -6.24 -18.19
CA GLY A 909 -2.46 -7.62 -18.67
C GLY A 909 -1.90 -8.58 -17.62
N GLY A 910 -2.46 -9.80 -17.54
CA GLY A 910 -2.08 -10.85 -16.58
C GLY A 910 -1.08 -11.89 -17.10
N ASP A 911 -0.36 -11.58 -18.19
CA ASP A 911 0.50 -12.51 -18.92
C ASP A 911 1.80 -12.84 -18.16
N LYS A 912 1.97 -14.11 -17.77
CA LYS A 912 3.28 -14.69 -17.39
C LYS A 912 4.01 -15.13 -18.66
N HIS A 913 5.35 -15.04 -18.68
CA HIS A 913 6.19 -15.54 -19.77
C HIS A 913 5.88 -17.02 -20.06
N VAL A 914 5.36 -17.33 -21.25
CA VAL A 914 5.22 -18.71 -21.75
C VAL A 914 5.92 -18.77 -23.10
N VAL A 915 7.10 -19.38 -23.14
CA VAL A 915 7.78 -19.74 -24.40
C VAL A 915 7.23 -21.08 -24.85
N ALA A 916 6.69 -21.15 -26.07
CA ALA A 916 6.23 -22.41 -26.67
C ALA A 916 6.80 -22.57 -28.08
N THR A 917 7.53 -23.66 -28.31
CA THR A 917 7.92 -24.17 -29.62
C THR A 917 6.90 -25.22 -30.06
N ASN A 918 6.38 -25.16 -31.28
CA ASN A 918 5.44 -26.18 -31.79
C ASN A 918 6.00 -26.98 -32.99
N THR A 919 5.43 -28.17 -33.18
CA THR A 919 5.76 -29.17 -34.20
C THR A 919 5.14 -28.90 -35.58
N CYS A 920 4.47 -27.76 -35.78
CA CYS A 920 3.95 -27.34 -37.08
C CYS A 920 4.96 -26.53 -37.93
N GLY A 921 6.22 -26.44 -37.48
CA GLY A 921 7.29 -25.79 -38.23
C GLY A 921 7.26 -24.26 -38.21
N ILE A 922 6.57 -23.64 -37.23
CA ILE A 922 6.57 -22.18 -37.08
C ILE A 922 7.04 -21.78 -35.69
N THR A 923 8.17 -21.07 -35.64
CA THR A 923 8.77 -20.52 -34.42
C THR A 923 8.20 -19.12 -34.15
N TYR A 924 7.68 -18.89 -32.94
CA TYR A 924 7.24 -17.57 -32.46
C TYR A 924 8.02 -17.19 -31.20
N ILE A 925 8.28 -15.89 -31.04
CA ILE A 925 9.00 -15.26 -29.91
C ILE A 925 7.98 -14.76 -28.90
#